data_AF-A0A413FE45-F1
#
_entry.id   AF-A0A413FE45-F1
#
_cell.length_a   1.000
_cell.length_b   1.000
_cell.length_c   1.000
_cell.angle_alpha   90.00
_cell.angle_beta   90.00
_cell.angle_gamma   90.00
#
_symmetry.space_group_name_H-M   'P 1'
#
loop_
_entity.id
_entity.type
_entity.pdbx_description
1 polymer ?
#
loop_
_entity_poly.entity_id
_entity_poly.type
_entity_poly.pdbx_seq_one_letter_code
_entity_poly.pdbx_strand_id
1 'polypeptide(L)'
;MRGLFLMVLSMSGTASLVILLVLLFRLFLRKAPRVFSYALWAAVLFRLLCPVTVESPVGIIPSGMPVLLERRLEVADRLNVADRPGAPDSSGASNISRDPDTLAVAEEAPDTGGITDFQEGRAAQSVTSLAGLLAIATAVWLCGAAGLLLYSLISLFQLQRRLLGATPLAGERQVWLADHLSSPFVLGLFRPRIFLPSDLPKEERGYILFHERTHIRRLDPCFRALAWLAAVIHWFNPLVWLAFYLAGRDMEISCDEAVLRNIGRDIRADYSSTLLRLSTGKRLPIGPLAFGDGRLQSRIKHVLHYKKPALWVINLALITVLAAGTALATDRGAKMAGGSGRIGLDGQNGQHEHNGQSQSLRPSTPAPSNAGGPPSEKGLPETDVNHNGIPETLRLSETGNELSLDFQENGTKIWSAWGSRAPSEWNALFLCTLDGEDYLLRYRPTMYQGNFSYRYELFFLKDGVETTVQQKNISFDTNFSAPFHRTFDPIAISAFVEELNGLLAHSVQLFNTHSDLQTAFDQAGTLTETLWWLDDFKGIFTRDPSKSMSENLQDFQAAMTRAQTPAVPVKTDSLPLNHPVEMEFLSGAGAWRTTLTLSPDGSFAGEYTDSDADVQYICRFHGSFGDFARLTDASWSLTLKELVLDTGHPLGEEWRENGIRYISSGPYGLDGPDGAPLEPGSAFLLYTPEATGYAPGTELYGALPFWTWWPGRRQFIDAGDQLGCYGLHNLATGYGFFSPDA
;
A
#
# COMPACT_ATOMS: atom_id res chain seq x y z
N MET A 1 34.20 -28.65 -2.14
CA MET A 1 34.31 -27.39 -1.38
C MET A 1 35.00 -26.27 -2.16
N ARG A 2 36.32 -26.28 -2.43
CA ARG A 2 37.02 -25.16 -3.12
C ARG A 2 36.33 -24.67 -4.41
N GLY A 3 35.96 -25.58 -5.33
CA GLY A 3 35.24 -25.22 -6.55
C GLY A 3 33.84 -24.62 -6.31
N LEU A 4 33.12 -25.05 -5.27
CA LEU A 4 31.83 -24.47 -4.89
C LEU A 4 31.98 -23.01 -4.44
N PHE A 5 33.05 -22.69 -3.71
CA PHE A 5 33.34 -21.31 -3.31
C PHE A 5 33.66 -20.42 -4.51
N LEU A 6 34.47 -20.90 -5.47
CA LEU A 6 34.75 -20.18 -6.72
C LEU A 6 33.50 -20.00 -7.59
N MET A 7 32.63 -21.00 -7.64
CA MET A 7 31.33 -20.94 -8.31
C MET A 7 30.42 -19.88 -7.69
N VAL A 8 30.26 -19.89 -6.36
CA VAL A 8 29.50 -18.87 -5.61
C VAL A 8 30.10 -17.47 -5.80
N LEU A 9 31.44 -17.34 -5.83
CA LEU A 9 32.12 -16.07 -6.09
C LEU A 9 31.79 -15.54 -7.51
N SER A 10 31.83 -16.41 -8.53
CA SER A 10 31.45 -16.07 -9.90
C SER A 10 29.97 -15.66 -10.01
N MET A 11 29.06 -16.42 -9.37
CA MET A 11 27.64 -16.07 -9.31
C MET A 11 27.40 -14.74 -8.57
N SER A 12 28.15 -14.47 -7.51
CA SER A 12 28.11 -13.19 -6.77
C SER A 12 28.53 -12.02 -7.67
N GLY A 13 29.57 -12.21 -8.49
CA GLY A 13 30.03 -11.21 -9.45
C GLY A 13 29.00 -10.91 -10.55
N THR A 14 28.44 -11.94 -11.19
CA THR A 14 27.41 -11.73 -12.22
C THR A 14 26.12 -11.17 -11.65
N ALA A 15 25.67 -11.65 -10.50
CA ALA A 15 24.49 -11.11 -9.81
C ALA A 15 24.69 -9.65 -9.36
N SER A 16 25.92 -9.22 -9.05
CA SER A 16 26.21 -7.81 -8.72
C SER A 16 25.93 -6.88 -9.90
N LEU A 17 26.23 -7.31 -11.14
CA LEU A 17 25.89 -6.55 -12.35
C LEU A 17 24.37 -6.49 -12.54
N VAL A 18 23.66 -7.61 -12.31
CA VAL A 18 22.19 -7.67 -12.37
C VAL A 18 21.56 -6.74 -11.31
N ILE A 19 22.09 -6.71 -10.09
CA ILE A 19 21.64 -5.80 -9.01
C ILE A 19 21.83 -4.33 -9.42
N LEU A 20 22.99 -3.96 -9.98
CA LEU A 20 23.23 -2.59 -10.46
C LEU A 20 22.28 -2.20 -11.60
N LEU A 21 21.98 -3.11 -12.53
CA LEU A 21 21.00 -2.87 -13.59
C LEU A 21 19.57 -2.75 -13.04
N VAL A 22 19.16 -3.58 -12.07
CA VAL A 22 17.85 -3.44 -11.39
C VAL A 22 17.76 -2.14 -10.60
N LEU A 23 18.83 -1.69 -9.94
CA LEU A 23 18.89 -0.38 -9.28
C LEU A 23 18.72 0.76 -10.27
N LEU A 24 19.30 0.66 -11.47
CA LEU A 24 19.14 1.62 -12.56
C LEU A 24 17.71 1.60 -13.14
N PHE A 25 17.12 0.43 -13.43
CA PHE A 25 15.73 0.33 -13.89
C PHE A 25 14.72 0.88 -12.87
N ARG A 26 14.98 0.72 -11.56
CA ARG A 26 14.17 1.31 -10.48
C ARG A 26 14.21 2.85 -10.45
N LEU A 27 15.11 3.52 -11.17
CA LEU A 27 15.07 4.97 -11.39
C LEU A 27 13.99 5.37 -12.41
N PHE A 28 13.82 4.58 -13.47
CA PHE A 28 12.80 4.81 -14.50
C PHE A 28 11.40 4.40 -14.01
N LEU A 29 11.31 3.31 -13.24
CA LEU A 29 10.07 2.84 -12.61
C LEU A 29 9.59 3.69 -11.41
N ARG A 30 10.16 4.89 -11.17
CA ARG A 30 9.78 5.78 -10.05
C ARG A 30 8.30 6.20 -10.04
N LYS A 31 7.65 6.28 -11.21
CA LYS A 31 6.22 6.60 -11.37
C LYS A 31 5.33 5.36 -11.55
N ALA A 32 5.91 4.17 -11.60
CA ALA A 32 5.22 2.92 -11.89
C ALA A 32 4.83 2.18 -10.58
N PRO A 33 3.85 1.27 -10.64
CA PRO A 33 3.53 0.36 -9.53
C PRO A 33 4.76 -0.31 -8.91
N ARG A 34 4.88 -0.31 -7.58
CA ARG A 34 5.99 -0.95 -6.86
C ARG A 34 6.05 -2.46 -7.07
N VAL A 35 4.95 -3.11 -7.44
CA VAL A 35 4.94 -4.52 -7.86
C VAL A 35 5.91 -4.81 -9.02
N PHE A 36 6.13 -3.85 -9.94
CA PHE A 36 7.13 -4.01 -11.01
C PHE A 36 8.57 -3.88 -10.50
N SER A 37 8.82 -2.95 -9.56
CA SER A 37 10.12 -2.89 -8.87
C SER A 37 10.39 -4.15 -8.03
N TYR A 38 9.36 -4.71 -7.40
CA TYR A 38 9.43 -5.96 -6.65
C TYR A 38 9.73 -7.16 -7.58
N ALA A 39 9.02 -7.28 -8.71
CA ALA A 39 9.22 -8.35 -9.68
C ALA A 39 10.64 -8.43 -10.25
N LEU A 40 11.33 -7.29 -10.45
CA LEU A 40 12.74 -7.27 -10.89
C LEU A 40 13.69 -7.99 -9.92
N TRP A 41 13.38 -8.02 -8.61
CA TRP A 41 14.19 -8.73 -7.63
C TRP A 41 14.09 -10.26 -7.76
N ALA A 42 13.08 -10.80 -8.46
CA ALA A 42 13.01 -12.22 -8.78
C ALA A 42 14.12 -12.65 -9.76
N ALA A 43 14.52 -11.79 -10.70
CA ALA A 43 15.65 -12.05 -11.60
C ALA A 43 17.00 -12.04 -10.84
N VAL A 44 17.16 -11.13 -9.87
CA VAL A 44 18.32 -11.12 -8.94
C VAL A 44 18.34 -12.41 -8.11
N LEU A 45 17.21 -12.79 -7.52
CA LEU A 45 17.09 -13.99 -6.68
C LEU A 45 17.39 -15.27 -7.48
N PHE A 46 16.86 -15.37 -8.70
CA PHE A 46 17.19 -16.45 -9.62
C PHE A 46 18.70 -16.50 -9.91
N ARG A 47 19.35 -15.38 -10.24
CA ARG A 47 20.80 -15.39 -10.55
C ARG A 47 21.70 -15.68 -9.34
N LEU A 48 21.23 -15.44 -8.12
CA LEU A 48 21.94 -15.78 -6.87
C LEU A 48 21.76 -17.25 -6.45
N LEU A 49 20.62 -17.89 -6.76
CA LEU A 49 20.34 -19.27 -6.32
C LEU A 49 20.50 -20.32 -7.43
N CYS A 50 20.29 -19.95 -8.69
CA CYS A 50 20.35 -20.87 -9.82
C CYS A 50 21.72 -20.79 -10.52
N PRO A 51 22.53 -21.86 -10.51
CA PRO A 51 23.83 -21.88 -11.18
C PRO A 51 23.75 -22.00 -12.71
N VAL A 52 22.55 -22.25 -13.26
CA VAL A 52 22.33 -22.52 -14.68
C VAL A 52 22.35 -21.22 -15.49
N THR A 53 23.19 -21.18 -16.53
CA THR A 53 23.27 -20.09 -17.50
C THR A 53 22.50 -20.47 -18.76
N VAL A 54 21.46 -19.72 -19.10
CA VAL A 54 20.71 -19.90 -20.36
C VAL A 54 21.28 -18.97 -21.41
N GLU A 55 21.73 -19.50 -22.54
CA GLU A 55 22.31 -18.70 -23.62
C GLU A 55 21.23 -18.03 -24.49
N SER A 56 21.46 -16.76 -24.84
CA SER A 56 20.55 -15.98 -25.70
C SER A 56 21.35 -15.00 -26.57
N PRO A 57 20.88 -14.67 -27.80
CA PRO A 57 21.44 -13.59 -28.59
C PRO A 57 21.23 -12.19 -27.98
N VAL A 58 20.35 -12.05 -26.98
CA VAL A 58 19.94 -10.77 -26.35
C VAL A 58 20.69 -10.46 -25.05
N GLY A 59 21.42 -11.42 -24.48
CA GLY A 59 22.12 -11.26 -23.20
C GLY A 59 23.12 -10.09 -23.19
N ILE A 60 23.20 -9.38 -22.06
CA ILE A 60 24.10 -8.21 -21.89
C ILE A 60 25.46 -8.61 -21.30
N ILE A 61 25.52 -9.72 -20.57
CA ILE A 61 26.71 -10.14 -19.80
C ILE A 61 27.74 -10.87 -20.69
N PRO A 62 29.05 -10.55 -20.62
CA PRO A 62 30.10 -11.29 -21.32
C PRO A 62 30.30 -12.72 -20.76
N SER A 63 30.14 -13.72 -21.61
CA SER A 63 30.44 -15.12 -21.31
C SER A 63 31.94 -15.36 -21.12
N GLY A 64 32.37 -15.92 -19.98
CA GLY A 64 33.73 -16.51 -19.85
C GLY A 64 34.48 -16.34 -18.51
N MET A 65 33.99 -15.54 -17.57
CA MET A 65 34.71 -15.25 -16.30
C MET A 65 35.16 -16.48 -15.48
N PRO A 66 34.34 -17.53 -15.22
CA PRO A 66 34.81 -18.68 -14.42
C PRO A 66 35.94 -19.45 -15.10
N VAL A 67 35.81 -19.70 -16.41
CA VAL A 67 36.82 -20.42 -17.22
C VAL A 67 38.14 -19.64 -17.26
N LEU A 68 38.10 -18.31 -17.35
CA LEU A 68 39.29 -17.46 -17.31
C LEU A 68 40.01 -17.49 -15.97
N LEU A 69 39.27 -17.63 -14.85
CA LEU A 69 39.86 -17.72 -13.53
C LEU A 69 40.47 -19.10 -13.27
N GLU A 70 39.73 -20.18 -13.52
CA GLU A 70 40.24 -21.55 -13.35
C GLU A 70 41.46 -21.82 -14.22
N ARG A 71 41.46 -21.39 -15.50
CA ARG A 71 42.61 -21.55 -16.39
C ARG A 71 43.83 -20.73 -15.96
N ARG A 72 43.64 -19.56 -15.32
CA ARG A 72 44.74 -18.79 -14.72
C ARG A 72 45.28 -19.45 -13.44
N LEU A 73 44.41 -20.08 -12.65
CA LEU A 73 44.81 -20.84 -11.45
C LEU A 73 45.59 -22.10 -11.83
N GLU A 74 45.14 -22.88 -12.83
CA GLU A 74 45.89 -24.01 -13.37
C GLU A 74 47.28 -23.60 -13.88
N VAL A 75 47.38 -22.50 -14.63
CA VAL A 75 48.67 -22.01 -15.15
C VAL A 75 49.59 -21.59 -14.00
N ALA A 76 49.08 -20.93 -12.96
CA ALA A 76 49.86 -20.58 -11.78
C ALA A 76 50.35 -21.82 -11.00
N ASP A 77 49.52 -22.86 -10.86
CA ASP A 77 49.89 -24.09 -10.17
C ASP A 77 50.93 -24.90 -10.98
N ARG A 78 50.79 -24.95 -12.32
CA ARG A 78 51.79 -25.55 -13.21
C ARG A 78 53.14 -24.82 -13.18
N LEU A 79 53.14 -23.50 -13.02
CA LEU A 79 54.37 -22.70 -12.86
C LEU A 79 55.05 -22.98 -11.50
N ASN A 80 54.28 -23.18 -10.42
CA ASN A 80 54.83 -23.57 -9.10
C ASN A 80 55.38 -25.01 -9.05
N VAL A 81 54.98 -25.89 -9.97
CA VAL A 81 55.45 -27.29 -10.04
C VAL A 81 56.77 -27.42 -10.82
N ALA A 82 57.14 -26.42 -11.63
CA ALA A 82 58.34 -26.46 -12.48
C ALA A 82 59.67 -26.33 -11.72
N ASP A 83 59.66 -25.83 -10.47
CA ASP A 83 60.87 -25.55 -9.69
C ASP A 83 61.26 -26.72 -8.76
N ARG A 84 61.67 -27.85 -9.37
CA ARG A 84 62.24 -29.02 -8.68
C ARG A 84 63.42 -29.60 -9.48
N PRO A 85 64.66 -29.59 -8.94
CA PRO A 85 65.84 -30.07 -9.66
C PRO A 85 66.09 -31.58 -9.52
N GLY A 86 66.62 -32.18 -10.60
CA GLY A 86 67.08 -33.58 -10.66
C GLY A 86 66.02 -34.57 -11.20
N ALA A 87 66.33 -35.56 -12.04
CA ALA A 87 67.63 -36.05 -12.52
C ALA A 87 67.54 -36.39 -14.04
N PRO A 88 68.66 -36.64 -14.75
CA PRO A 88 68.70 -36.58 -16.21
C PRO A 88 68.36 -37.90 -16.92
N ASP A 89 68.04 -37.79 -18.20
CA ASP A 89 68.19 -38.89 -19.17
C ASP A 89 68.85 -38.38 -20.45
N SER A 90 69.49 -39.25 -21.23
CA SER A 90 70.56 -38.84 -22.17
C SER A 90 70.36 -39.22 -23.64
N SER A 91 70.39 -38.21 -24.53
CA SER A 91 70.79 -38.23 -25.96
C SER A 91 70.17 -37.01 -26.70
N GLY A 92 70.82 -36.37 -27.69
CA GLY A 92 72.23 -36.43 -28.07
C GLY A 92 72.50 -36.16 -29.55
N ALA A 93 72.75 -34.91 -29.97
CA ALA A 93 73.37 -34.57 -31.26
C ALA A 93 73.85 -33.09 -31.34
N SER A 94 75.07 -32.87 -31.88
CA SER A 94 75.51 -31.79 -32.81
C SER A 94 75.02 -30.32 -32.68
N ASN A 95 75.84 -29.27 -32.88
CA ASN A 95 77.31 -29.11 -32.95
C ASN A 95 77.67 -27.59 -33.07
N ILE A 96 78.95 -27.22 -32.88
CA ILE A 96 79.59 -25.95 -33.35
C ILE A 96 78.99 -24.64 -32.76
N SER A 97 79.59 -23.94 -31.80
CA SER A 97 80.93 -23.30 -31.71
C SER A 97 81.07 -21.94 -32.42
N ARG A 98 81.20 -20.85 -31.62
CA ARG A 98 82.44 -20.06 -31.54
C ARG A 98 82.45 -19.06 -30.37
N ASP A 99 83.58 -19.08 -29.67
CA ASP A 99 84.14 -18.09 -28.73
C ASP A 99 85.28 -17.33 -29.49
N PRO A 100 86.05 -16.36 -28.96
CA PRO A 100 86.05 -15.79 -27.59
C PRO A 100 86.20 -14.23 -27.59
N ASP A 101 86.89 -13.72 -26.56
CA ASP A 101 87.45 -12.36 -26.33
C ASP A 101 86.49 -11.29 -25.75
N THR A 102 86.83 -10.54 -24.67
CA THR A 102 88.12 -10.46 -23.93
C THR A 102 87.98 -10.17 -22.43
N LEU A 103 88.94 -10.71 -21.67
CA LEU A 103 89.70 -10.20 -20.51
C LEU A 103 89.44 -8.75 -19.99
N ALA A 104 89.66 -8.40 -18.70
CA ALA A 104 89.94 -9.13 -17.44
C ALA A 104 90.06 -8.16 -16.23
N VAL A 105 90.38 -8.70 -15.02
CA VAL A 105 90.88 -8.02 -13.79
C VAL A 105 89.80 -7.24 -12.99
N ALA A 106 89.37 -7.61 -11.78
CA ALA A 106 90.06 -7.86 -10.47
C ALA A 106 90.51 -6.54 -9.76
N GLU A 107 90.74 -6.43 -8.45
CA GLU A 107 90.71 -7.32 -7.25
C GLU A 107 90.23 -6.44 -6.04
N GLU A 108 90.06 -6.77 -4.75
CA GLU A 108 90.36 -7.89 -3.82
C GLU A 108 89.02 -8.37 -3.15
N ALA A 109 88.83 -9.35 -2.25
CA ALA A 109 89.63 -10.13 -1.28
C ALA A 109 89.98 -9.43 0.06
N PRO A 110 90.26 -10.16 1.19
CA PRO A 110 89.89 -11.53 1.59
C PRO A 110 88.76 -11.48 2.68
N ASP A 111 88.51 -12.36 3.68
CA ASP A 111 89.08 -13.63 4.18
C ASP A 111 87.99 -14.51 4.87
N THR A 112 88.29 -15.26 5.94
CA THR A 112 87.57 -16.47 6.39
C THR A 112 87.56 -16.74 7.91
N GLY A 113 86.74 -17.71 8.36
CA GLY A 113 86.82 -18.40 9.67
C GLY A 113 85.60 -18.25 10.61
N GLY A 114 84.96 -19.31 11.13
CA GLY A 114 85.06 -20.74 10.77
C GLY A 114 84.35 -21.72 11.72
N ILE A 115 83.90 -22.86 11.16
CA ILE A 115 83.75 -24.21 11.77
C ILE A 115 82.49 -24.55 12.65
N THR A 116 81.95 -25.76 12.39
CA THR A 116 80.95 -26.60 13.13
C THR A 116 79.51 -26.12 13.37
N ASP A 117 78.60 -26.60 12.49
CA ASP A 117 77.57 -27.63 12.79
C ASP A 117 76.73 -27.56 14.08
N PHE A 118 75.41 -27.36 13.94
CA PHE A 118 74.37 -28.29 14.42
C PHE A 118 73.01 -28.01 13.73
N GLN A 119 72.03 -28.92 13.90
CA GLN A 119 70.76 -28.96 13.17
C GLN A 119 69.66 -27.97 13.66
N GLU A 120 68.54 -27.96 12.91
CA GLU A 120 67.19 -27.49 13.31
C GLU A 120 66.98 -25.98 13.52
N GLY A 121 67.22 -25.22 12.46
CA GLY A 121 66.78 -23.82 12.29
C GLY A 121 65.97 -23.55 11.03
N ARG A 122 65.25 -24.53 10.46
CA ARG A 122 64.47 -24.34 9.22
C ARG A 122 63.32 -23.35 9.46
N ALA A 123 63.51 -22.12 9.01
CA ALA A 123 62.54 -21.04 9.17
C ALA A 123 61.15 -21.45 8.65
N ALA A 124 60.13 -21.21 9.46
CA ALA A 124 58.73 -21.40 9.10
C ALA A 124 58.23 -20.28 8.18
N GLN A 125 58.92 -20.06 7.06
CA GLN A 125 58.42 -19.28 5.93
C GLN A 125 57.48 -20.14 5.11
N SER A 126 56.31 -20.42 5.69
CA SER A 126 55.16 -20.97 4.97
C SER A 126 54.65 -19.93 3.98
N VAL A 127 55.28 -19.86 2.80
CA VAL A 127 54.75 -19.14 1.64
C VAL A 127 53.38 -19.74 1.35
N THR A 128 52.33 -19.03 1.76
CA THR A 128 50.97 -19.57 1.79
C THR A 128 50.49 -19.76 0.35
N SER A 129 50.60 -20.98 -0.15
CA SER A 129 50.25 -21.28 -1.54
C SER A 129 48.82 -20.85 -1.83
N LEU A 130 48.54 -20.53 -3.10
CA LEU A 130 47.23 -20.02 -3.50
C LEU A 130 46.08 -20.99 -3.13
N ALA A 131 46.35 -22.30 -3.16
CA ALA A 131 45.46 -23.35 -2.66
C ALA A 131 45.24 -23.32 -1.13
N GLY A 132 46.22 -22.87 -0.35
CA GLY A 132 46.11 -22.63 1.09
C GLY A 132 45.26 -21.39 1.40
N LEU A 133 45.51 -20.26 0.74
CA LEU A 133 44.70 -19.04 0.86
C LEU A 133 43.23 -19.30 0.47
N LEU A 134 42.99 -20.03 -0.63
CA LEU A 134 41.65 -20.45 -1.05
C LEU A 134 40.99 -21.42 -0.05
N ALA A 135 41.76 -22.24 0.67
CA ALA A 135 41.20 -23.09 1.73
C ALA A 135 40.76 -22.27 2.95
N ILE A 136 41.57 -21.30 3.37
CA ILE A 136 41.21 -20.36 4.46
C ILE A 136 39.97 -19.56 4.08
N ALA A 137 39.91 -19.00 2.87
CA ALA A 137 38.74 -18.27 2.37
C ALA A 137 37.47 -19.15 2.33
N THR A 138 37.59 -20.40 1.87
CA THR A 138 36.47 -21.37 1.88
C THR A 138 35.99 -21.68 3.30
N ALA A 139 36.90 -21.82 4.26
CA ALA A 139 36.56 -22.08 5.67
C ALA A 139 35.86 -20.87 6.31
N VAL A 140 36.40 -19.66 6.12
CA VAL A 140 35.78 -18.41 6.61
C VAL A 140 34.38 -18.21 6.03
N TRP A 141 34.21 -18.47 4.72
CA TRP A 141 32.90 -18.41 4.06
C TRP A 141 31.88 -19.36 4.70
N LEU A 142 32.25 -20.63 4.92
CA LEU A 142 31.40 -21.63 5.57
C LEU A 142 31.06 -21.27 7.02
N CYS A 143 32.02 -20.79 7.80
CA CYS A 143 31.80 -20.36 9.18
C CYS A 143 30.83 -19.17 9.26
N GLY A 144 30.96 -18.17 8.37
CA GLY A 144 30.05 -17.04 8.29
C GLY A 144 28.62 -17.47 7.93
N ALA A 145 28.47 -18.33 6.91
CA ALA A 145 27.16 -18.86 6.51
C ALA A 145 26.51 -19.69 7.63
N ALA A 146 27.28 -20.56 8.30
CA ALA A 146 26.80 -21.36 9.43
C ALA A 146 26.38 -20.48 10.63
N GLY A 147 27.12 -19.41 10.93
CA GLY A 147 26.77 -18.44 11.97
C GLY A 147 25.44 -17.72 11.68
N LEU A 148 25.22 -17.29 10.43
CA LEU A 148 23.96 -16.65 10.02
C LEU A 148 22.78 -17.63 10.05
N LEU A 149 22.97 -18.89 9.66
CA LEU A 149 21.95 -19.93 9.78
C LEU A 149 21.61 -20.23 11.25
N LEU A 150 22.61 -20.34 12.13
CA LEU A 150 22.41 -20.54 13.56
C LEU A 150 21.65 -19.37 14.20
N TYR A 151 22.02 -18.13 13.87
CA TYR A 151 21.29 -16.93 14.27
C TYR A 151 19.82 -16.98 13.79
N SER A 152 19.59 -17.41 12.55
CA SER A 152 18.23 -17.55 11.99
C SER A 152 17.38 -18.56 12.75
N LEU A 153 17.95 -19.72 13.09
CA LEU A 153 17.29 -20.77 13.87
C LEU A 153 16.98 -20.30 15.30
N ILE A 154 17.93 -19.64 15.97
CA ILE A 154 17.74 -19.07 17.31
C ILE A 154 16.64 -18.00 17.29
N SER A 155 16.63 -17.11 16.30
CA SER A 155 15.61 -16.06 16.17
C SER A 155 14.22 -16.63 15.90
N LEU A 156 14.09 -17.62 15.00
CA LEU A 156 12.82 -18.35 14.78
C LEU A 156 12.32 -19.05 16.05
N PHE A 157 13.22 -19.68 16.81
CA PHE A 157 12.87 -20.35 18.07
C PHE A 157 12.42 -19.37 19.16
N GLN A 158 13.07 -18.21 19.26
CA GLN A 158 12.64 -17.12 20.15
C GLN A 158 11.28 -16.56 19.75
N LEU A 159 11.01 -16.38 18.45
CA LEU A 159 9.73 -15.93 17.93
C LEU A 159 8.61 -16.96 18.22
N GLN A 160 8.85 -18.24 17.90
CA GLN A 160 7.90 -19.32 18.20
C GLN A 160 7.58 -19.42 19.70
N ARG A 161 8.57 -19.23 20.58
CA ARG A 161 8.36 -19.20 22.04
C ARG A 161 7.51 -18.01 22.50
N ARG A 162 7.58 -16.86 21.82
CA ARG A 162 6.72 -15.68 22.11
C ARG A 162 5.28 -15.82 21.61
N LEU A 163 5.02 -16.79 20.73
CA LEU A 163 3.67 -17.11 20.25
C LEU A 163 2.99 -18.23 21.06
N LEU A 164 3.64 -18.74 22.11
CA LEU A 164 3.02 -19.63 23.09
C LEU A 164 2.03 -18.82 23.94
N GLY A 165 0.74 -19.05 23.73
CA GLY A 165 -0.36 -18.26 24.31
C GLY A 165 -1.26 -17.60 23.26
N ALA A 166 -0.84 -17.55 21.99
CA ALA A 166 -1.67 -17.01 20.91
C ALA A 166 -2.99 -17.80 20.75
N THR A 167 -4.11 -17.09 20.63
CA THR A 167 -5.46 -17.66 20.52
C THR A 167 -6.00 -17.53 19.09
N PRO A 168 -6.77 -18.50 18.58
CA PRO A 168 -7.38 -18.40 17.24
C PRO A 168 -8.52 -17.37 17.24
N LEU A 169 -8.58 -16.51 16.23
CA LEU A 169 -9.67 -15.54 16.09
C LEU A 169 -10.97 -16.25 15.67
N ALA A 170 -12.03 -16.08 16.45
CA ALA A 170 -13.33 -16.70 16.15
C ALA A 170 -13.87 -16.24 14.78
N GLY A 171 -14.29 -17.19 13.95
CA GLY A 171 -14.76 -16.96 12.57
C GLY A 171 -13.66 -16.91 11.50
N GLU A 172 -12.40 -16.60 11.86
CA GLU A 172 -11.32 -16.34 10.90
C GLU A 172 -10.29 -17.48 10.83
N ARG A 173 -10.29 -18.20 9.70
CA ARG A 173 -9.39 -19.35 9.52
C ARG A 173 -7.96 -18.87 9.24
N GLN A 174 -7.00 -19.41 10.00
CA GLN A 174 -5.56 -19.07 9.96
C GLN A 174 -5.14 -17.75 10.67
N VAL A 175 -6.06 -17.00 11.27
CA VAL A 175 -5.76 -15.78 12.04
C VAL A 175 -5.65 -16.09 13.54
N TRP A 176 -4.64 -15.51 14.20
CA TRP A 176 -4.34 -15.69 15.62
C TRP A 176 -4.10 -14.33 16.30
N LEU A 177 -4.64 -14.12 17.49
CA LEU A 177 -4.37 -12.97 18.35
C LEU A 177 -3.27 -13.30 19.36
N ALA A 178 -2.43 -12.34 19.72
CA ALA A 178 -1.48 -12.48 20.83
C ALA A 178 -1.18 -11.13 21.52
N ASP A 179 -1.21 -11.13 22.86
CA ASP A 179 -1.23 -9.93 23.71
C ASP A 179 0.14 -9.24 23.89
N HIS A 180 1.17 -9.74 23.19
CA HIS A 180 2.57 -9.27 23.32
C HIS A 180 3.20 -8.97 21.95
N LEU A 181 2.38 -8.73 20.92
CA LEU A 181 2.83 -8.32 19.59
C LEU A 181 2.65 -6.82 19.40
N SER A 182 3.72 -6.12 19.03
CA SER A 182 3.67 -4.69 18.68
C SER A 182 3.14 -4.43 17.26
N SER A 183 3.11 -5.45 16.41
CA SER A 183 2.80 -5.35 14.98
C SER A 183 2.29 -6.70 14.43
N PRO A 184 1.43 -6.70 13.40
CA PRO A 184 1.01 -7.92 12.71
C PRO A 184 2.15 -8.54 11.89
N PHE A 185 2.06 -9.85 11.62
CA PHE A 185 2.92 -10.52 10.64
C PHE A 185 2.39 -11.91 10.21
N VAL A 186 2.73 -12.33 8.98
CA VAL A 186 2.65 -13.72 8.53
C VAL A 186 3.82 -14.56 9.05
N LEU A 187 3.56 -15.78 9.52
CA LEU A 187 4.59 -16.77 9.83
C LEU A 187 4.29 -18.15 9.21
N GLY A 188 5.31 -18.74 8.57
CA GLY A 188 5.30 -20.11 8.02
C GLY A 188 5.25 -20.16 6.49
N LEU A 189 5.99 -21.11 5.90
CA LEU A 189 6.11 -21.24 4.44
C LEU A 189 4.95 -22.07 3.83
N PHE A 190 4.77 -23.32 4.27
CA PHE A 190 3.79 -24.25 3.68
C PHE A 190 2.37 -24.13 4.24
N ARG A 191 2.23 -23.53 5.42
CA ARG A 191 0.96 -23.26 6.11
C ARG A 191 1.07 -21.92 6.83
N PRO A 192 1.11 -20.80 6.10
CA PRO A 192 1.19 -19.48 6.71
C PRO A 192 0.02 -19.25 7.67
N ARG A 193 0.31 -18.52 8.74
CA ARG A 193 -0.67 -18.04 9.73
C ARG A 193 -0.46 -16.54 9.91
N ILE A 194 -1.55 -15.80 10.03
CA ILE A 194 -1.52 -14.38 10.34
C ILE A 194 -1.55 -14.26 11.87
N PHE A 195 -0.59 -13.55 12.43
CA PHE A 195 -0.59 -13.17 13.84
C PHE A 195 -0.88 -11.67 13.95
N LEU A 196 -1.86 -11.31 14.77
CA LEU A 196 -2.28 -9.94 15.04
C LEU A 196 -2.07 -9.59 16.52
N PRO A 197 -1.76 -8.32 16.85
CA PRO A 197 -1.96 -7.79 18.19
C PRO A 197 -3.42 -7.92 18.63
N SER A 198 -3.68 -8.25 19.90
CA SER A 198 -5.06 -8.40 20.42
C SER A 198 -5.74 -7.06 20.73
N ASP A 199 -4.96 -6.01 20.94
CA ASP A 199 -5.34 -4.61 21.15
C ASP A 199 -5.74 -3.87 19.85
N LEU A 200 -5.61 -4.50 18.69
CA LEU A 200 -6.05 -3.94 17.40
C LEU A 200 -7.60 -3.86 17.34
N PRO A 201 -8.25 -2.67 17.37
CA PRO A 201 -9.70 -2.50 17.17
C PRO A 201 -10.23 -3.21 15.91
N LYS A 202 -11.52 -3.55 15.89
CA LYS A 202 -12.12 -4.45 14.89
C LYS A 202 -12.20 -3.81 13.51
N GLU A 203 -12.49 -2.52 13.51
CA GLU A 203 -12.69 -1.63 12.39
C GLU A 203 -11.41 -1.59 11.53
N GLU A 204 -10.25 -1.58 12.19
CA GLU A 204 -8.93 -1.49 11.57
C GLU A 204 -8.38 -2.85 11.12
N ARG A 205 -9.02 -3.97 11.50
CA ARG A 205 -8.59 -5.31 11.07
C ARG A 205 -8.79 -5.54 9.59
N GLY A 206 -9.71 -4.84 8.92
CA GLY A 206 -10.03 -5.05 7.49
C GLY A 206 -8.81 -4.89 6.58
N TYR A 207 -8.25 -3.69 6.51
CA TYR A 207 -7.08 -3.41 5.68
C TYR A 207 -5.78 -4.08 6.18
N ILE A 208 -5.65 -4.33 7.50
CA ILE A 208 -4.50 -5.09 8.03
C ILE A 208 -4.59 -6.57 7.62
N LEU A 209 -5.75 -7.21 7.73
CA LEU A 209 -5.97 -8.56 7.20
C LEU A 209 -5.80 -8.58 5.69
N PHE A 210 -6.23 -7.56 4.94
CA PHE A 210 -5.97 -7.47 3.50
C PHE A 210 -4.46 -7.42 3.19
N HIS A 211 -3.69 -6.66 3.96
CA HIS A 211 -2.23 -6.57 3.82
C HIS A 211 -1.55 -7.93 4.06
N GLU A 212 -1.82 -8.57 5.20
CA GLU A 212 -1.25 -9.88 5.55
C GLU A 212 -1.73 -11.00 4.62
N ARG A 213 -3.01 -10.99 4.20
CA ARG A 213 -3.55 -11.88 3.16
C ARG A 213 -2.87 -11.65 1.81
N THR A 214 -2.42 -10.42 1.50
CA THR A 214 -1.68 -10.13 0.26
C THR A 214 -0.30 -10.79 0.26
N HIS A 215 0.43 -10.76 1.38
CA HIS A 215 1.68 -11.52 1.54
C HIS A 215 1.49 -13.03 1.35
N ILE A 216 0.39 -13.59 1.88
CA ILE A 216 0.02 -15.01 1.67
C ILE A 216 -0.30 -15.29 0.20
N ARG A 217 -1.19 -14.49 -0.42
CA ARG A 217 -1.61 -14.62 -1.83
C ARG A 217 -0.43 -14.55 -2.82
N ARG A 218 0.63 -13.80 -2.48
CA ARG A 218 1.86 -13.64 -3.31
C ARG A 218 2.98 -14.63 -3.00
N LEU A 219 2.84 -15.47 -1.97
CA LEU A 219 3.91 -16.35 -1.44
C LEU A 219 5.16 -15.57 -0.98
N ASP A 220 5.00 -14.32 -0.53
CA ASP A 220 6.09 -13.47 -0.04
C ASP A 220 6.92 -14.12 1.09
N PRO A 221 6.36 -14.93 2.02
CA PRO A 221 7.17 -15.68 2.99
C PRO A 221 8.19 -16.64 2.35
N CYS A 222 7.85 -17.24 1.22
CA CYS A 222 8.76 -18.11 0.46
C CYS A 222 9.82 -17.28 -0.28
N PHE A 223 9.43 -16.15 -0.90
CA PHE A 223 10.38 -15.23 -1.53
C PHE A 223 11.40 -14.70 -0.51
N ARG A 224 10.93 -14.22 0.65
CA ARG A 224 11.76 -13.67 1.74
C ARG A 224 12.71 -14.73 2.31
N ALA A 225 12.25 -15.98 2.46
CA ALA A 225 13.10 -17.09 2.91
C ALA A 225 14.21 -17.45 1.89
N LEU A 226 13.88 -17.47 0.60
CA LEU A 226 14.86 -17.70 -0.47
C LEU A 226 15.85 -16.53 -0.60
N ALA A 227 15.38 -15.28 -0.49
CA ALA A 227 16.23 -14.10 -0.52
C ALA A 227 17.17 -14.02 0.69
N TRP A 228 16.72 -14.46 1.87
CA TRP A 228 17.59 -14.62 3.03
C TRP A 228 18.63 -15.73 2.82
N LEU A 229 18.25 -16.88 2.27
CA LEU A 229 19.19 -17.95 1.92
C LEU A 229 20.25 -17.46 0.92
N ALA A 230 19.86 -16.65 -0.07
CA ALA A 230 20.80 -16.00 -0.99
C ALA A 230 21.76 -15.05 -0.26
N ALA A 231 21.26 -14.22 0.67
CA ALA A 231 22.10 -13.35 1.50
C ALA A 231 23.06 -14.14 2.42
N VAL A 232 22.65 -15.31 2.92
CA VAL A 232 23.51 -16.23 3.69
C VAL A 232 24.62 -16.84 2.81
N ILE A 233 24.30 -17.29 1.59
CA ILE A 233 25.28 -17.87 0.66
C ILE A 233 26.28 -16.80 0.19
N HIS A 234 25.80 -15.59 -0.07
CA HIS A 234 26.58 -14.47 -0.60
C HIS A 234 26.94 -13.42 0.47
N TRP A 235 27.06 -13.81 1.75
CA TRP A 235 27.17 -12.89 2.89
C TRP A 235 28.33 -11.88 2.82
N PHE A 236 29.37 -12.20 2.05
CA PHE A 236 30.52 -11.33 1.81
C PHE A 236 30.22 -10.18 0.82
N ASN A 237 29.07 -10.18 0.14
CA ASN A 237 28.74 -9.22 -0.91
C ASN A 237 27.76 -8.13 -0.41
N PRO A 238 28.20 -6.87 -0.23
CA PRO A 238 27.33 -5.80 0.26
C PRO A 238 26.18 -5.44 -0.70
N LEU A 239 26.32 -5.72 -2.00
CA LEU A 239 25.23 -5.49 -2.96
C LEU A 239 24.09 -6.49 -2.79
N VAL A 240 24.34 -7.71 -2.30
CA VAL A 240 23.28 -8.69 -2.01
C VAL A 240 22.51 -8.29 -0.74
N TRP A 241 23.19 -7.78 0.28
CA TRP A 241 22.53 -7.19 1.46
C TRP A 241 21.67 -5.98 1.09
N LEU A 242 22.19 -5.10 0.23
CA LEU A 242 21.44 -3.95 -0.30
C LEU A 242 20.22 -4.40 -1.14
N ALA A 243 20.37 -5.44 -1.96
CA ALA A 243 19.29 -6.03 -2.74
C ALA A 243 18.22 -6.65 -1.84
N PHE A 244 18.60 -7.45 -0.83
CA PHE A 244 17.68 -8.04 0.15
C PHE A 244 16.86 -6.96 0.87
N TYR A 245 17.52 -5.92 1.36
CA TYR A 245 16.85 -4.80 2.04
C TYR A 245 15.89 -4.04 1.12
N LEU A 246 16.30 -3.73 -0.12
CA LEU A 246 15.48 -2.99 -1.06
C LEU A 246 14.33 -3.83 -1.64
N ALA A 247 14.51 -5.15 -1.80
CA ALA A 247 13.45 -6.08 -2.16
C ALA A 247 12.39 -6.17 -1.07
N GLY A 248 12.80 -6.31 0.19
CA GLY A 248 11.89 -6.28 1.35
C GLY A 248 11.09 -4.97 1.42
N ARG A 249 11.74 -3.82 1.20
CA ARG A 249 11.04 -2.53 1.17
C ARG A 249 10.06 -2.39 0.00
N ASP A 250 10.45 -2.82 -1.21
CA ASP A 250 9.58 -2.74 -2.38
C ASP A 250 8.38 -3.72 -2.29
N MET A 251 8.57 -4.87 -1.63
CA MET A 251 7.53 -5.85 -1.29
C MET A 251 6.46 -5.26 -0.36
N GLU A 252 6.87 -4.69 0.78
CA GLU A 252 5.94 -4.10 1.77
C GLU A 252 5.14 -2.96 1.12
N ILE A 253 5.79 -2.05 0.38
CA ILE A 253 5.10 -0.95 -0.33
C ILE A 253 4.21 -1.49 -1.48
N SER A 254 4.58 -2.60 -2.12
CA SER A 254 3.73 -3.28 -3.11
C SER A 254 2.49 -3.93 -2.48
N CYS A 255 2.50 -4.24 -1.19
CA CYS A 255 1.32 -4.65 -0.41
C CYS A 255 0.50 -3.43 0.06
N ASP A 256 1.16 -2.36 0.50
CA ASP A 256 0.50 -1.07 0.80
C ASP A 256 -0.28 -0.53 -0.43
N GLU A 257 0.32 -0.60 -1.62
CA GLU A 257 -0.35 -0.30 -2.89
C GLU A 257 -1.54 -1.22 -3.19
N ALA A 258 -1.51 -2.49 -2.75
CA ALA A 258 -2.59 -3.43 -3.00
C ALA A 258 -3.82 -3.09 -2.16
N VAL A 259 -3.63 -2.71 -0.89
CA VAL A 259 -4.68 -2.18 -0.01
C VAL A 259 -5.35 -0.97 -0.69
N LEU A 260 -4.57 0.04 -1.08
CA LEU A 260 -5.07 1.29 -1.69
C LEU A 260 -5.65 1.17 -3.11
N ARG A 261 -5.42 0.06 -3.81
CA ARG A 261 -6.04 -0.21 -5.13
C ARG A 261 -7.47 -0.70 -4.99
N ASN A 262 -7.70 -1.56 -3.99
CA ASN A 262 -8.99 -2.18 -3.75
C ASN A 262 -9.82 -1.25 -2.87
N ILE A 263 -9.40 -1.04 -1.61
CA ILE A 263 -10.22 -0.47 -0.54
C ILE A 263 -10.58 1.02 -0.76
N GLY A 264 -9.85 1.73 -1.62
CA GLY A 264 -10.30 3.00 -2.20
C GLY A 264 -9.40 4.20 -1.90
N ARG A 265 -9.95 5.41 -2.02
CA ARG A 265 -9.23 6.66 -1.71
C ARG A 265 -9.45 7.14 -0.28
N ASP A 266 -10.62 6.89 0.27
CA ASP A 266 -11.09 7.59 1.46
C ASP A 266 -10.45 7.02 2.74
N ILE A 267 -10.20 5.69 2.77
CA ILE A 267 -9.47 4.96 3.82
C ILE A 267 -7.97 5.27 3.96
N ARG A 268 -7.42 6.24 3.20
CA ARG A 268 -5.96 6.55 3.22
C ARG A 268 -5.48 7.04 4.57
N ALA A 269 -6.30 7.84 5.25
CA ALA A 269 -6.01 8.31 6.60
C ALA A 269 -5.99 7.13 7.56
N ASP A 270 -7.08 6.38 7.65
CA ASP A 270 -7.28 5.26 8.59
C ASP A 270 -6.23 4.15 8.44
N TYR A 271 -5.88 3.79 7.20
CA TYR A 271 -4.83 2.82 6.95
C TYR A 271 -3.45 3.34 7.37
N SER A 272 -3.16 4.62 7.12
CA SER A 272 -1.90 5.25 7.52
C SER A 272 -1.79 5.45 9.04
N SER A 273 -2.88 5.81 9.72
CA SER A 273 -2.92 5.99 11.17
C SER A 273 -2.79 4.65 11.90
N THR A 274 -3.39 3.58 11.36
CA THR A 274 -3.20 2.23 11.88
C THR A 274 -1.77 1.73 11.67
N LEU A 275 -1.19 1.95 10.48
CA LEU A 275 0.23 1.68 10.24
C LEU A 275 1.13 2.46 11.22
N LEU A 276 0.76 3.69 11.58
CA LEU A 276 1.45 4.50 12.59
C LEU A 276 1.31 3.91 13.99
N ARG A 277 0.10 3.59 14.46
CA ARG A 277 -0.13 3.03 15.82
C ARG A 277 0.49 1.64 15.98
N LEU A 278 0.48 0.81 14.94
CA LEU A 278 1.20 -0.48 14.89
C LEU A 278 2.74 -0.34 14.83
N SER A 279 3.28 0.87 15.01
CA SER A 279 4.72 1.16 15.03
C SER A 279 5.23 1.86 16.29
N THR A 280 4.33 2.43 17.10
CA THR A 280 4.66 3.08 18.38
C THR A 280 4.85 2.06 19.50
N GLY A 281 4.28 0.86 19.36
CA GLY A 281 4.59 -0.30 20.19
C GLY A 281 6.08 -0.66 20.16
N LYS A 282 6.61 -1.16 21.29
CA LYS A 282 8.04 -1.48 21.45
C LYS A 282 8.51 -2.48 20.39
N ARG A 283 9.29 -2.01 19.42
CA ARG A 283 9.84 -2.82 18.32
C ARG A 283 10.69 -3.98 18.85
N LEU A 284 10.12 -5.17 18.83
CA LEU A 284 10.87 -6.41 19.08
C LEU A 284 11.78 -6.69 17.88
N PRO A 285 13.01 -7.18 18.07
CA PRO A 285 13.86 -7.65 16.98
C PRO A 285 13.30 -8.98 16.44
N ILE A 286 12.30 -8.86 15.55
CA ILE A 286 11.74 -9.95 14.77
C ILE A 286 12.78 -10.35 13.72
N GLY A 287 13.05 -11.65 13.61
CA GLY A 287 14.13 -12.17 12.76
C GLY A 287 13.91 -11.91 11.26
N PRO A 288 14.96 -12.04 10.44
CA PRO A 288 14.93 -11.71 9.00
C PRO A 288 13.86 -12.48 8.20
N LEU A 289 13.41 -13.62 8.71
CA LEU A 289 12.42 -14.53 8.11
C LEU A 289 10.95 -14.22 8.49
N ALA A 290 10.70 -13.20 9.31
CA ALA A 290 9.35 -12.74 9.66
C ALA A 290 9.18 -11.24 9.33
N PHE A 291 7.93 -10.79 9.22
CA PHE A 291 7.56 -9.50 8.63
C PHE A 291 7.53 -8.36 9.65
N GLY A 292 7.54 -7.10 9.18
CA GLY A 292 7.55 -5.90 10.03
C GLY A 292 8.91 -5.20 10.19
N ASP A 293 9.63 -4.89 9.10
CA ASP A 293 10.97 -4.25 9.16
C ASP A 293 10.98 -2.72 8.88
N GLY A 294 11.58 -1.98 9.82
CA GLY A 294 12.48 -0.87 9.46
C GLY A 294 11.84 0.51 9.32
N ARG A 295 11.36 0.86 8.11
CA ARG A 295 11.17 2.26 7.67
C ARG A 295 9.73 2.60 7.29
N LEU A 296 8.85 2.53 8.28
CA LEU A 296 7.44 2.92 8.18
C LEU A 296 7.20 4.31 7.59
N GLN A 297 8.05 5.31 7.89
CA GLN A 297 7.95 6.65 7.29
C GLN A 297 7.95 6.60 5.75
N SER A 298 8.69 5.65 5.15
CA SER A 298 8.71 5.43 3.70
C SER A 298 7.47 4.69 3.18
N ARG A 299 6.71 4.03 4.04
CA ARG A 299 5.43 3.38 3.72
C ARG A 299 4.30 4.42 3.83
N ILE A 300 4.15 5.07 4.98
CA ILE A 300 3.16 6.14 5.19
C ILE A 300 3.29 7.25 4.14
N LYS A 301 4.51 7.78 3.90
CA LYS A 301 4.68 8.80 2.83
C LYS A 301 4.26 8.27 1.46
N HIS A 302 4.46 6.99 1.15
CA HIS A 302 4.03 6.40 -0.12
C HIS A 302 2.52 6.13 -0.19
N VAL A 303 1.89 5.81 0.94
CA VAL A 303 0.44 5.60 1.07
C VAL A 303 -0.31 6.92 0.86
N LEU A 304 0.09 7.97 1.58
CA LEU A 304 -0.48 9.32 1.45
C LEU A 304 -0.33 9.85 0.01
N HIS A 305 0.89 9.78 -0.55
CA HIS A 305 1.20 10.29 -1.89
C HIS A 305 0.76 9.37 -3.05
N TYR A 306 0.10 8.23 -2.77
CA TYR A 306 -0.26 7.28 -3.82
C TYR A 306 -1.19 7.89 -4.87
N LYS A 307 -0.86 7.76 -6.15
CA LYS A 307 -1.73 8.17 -7.27
C LYS A 307 -1.98 6.94 -8.14
N LYS A 308 -3.24 6.68 -8.56
CA LYS A 308 -3.57 5.58 -9.48
C LYS A 308 -2.72 5.79 -10.76
N PRO A 309 -1.82 4.86 -11.12
CA PRO A 309 -0.94 5.04 -12.28
C PRO A 309 -1.70 4.81 -13.58
N ALA A 310 -1.49 5.66 -14.59
CA ALA A 310 -2.14 5.55 -15.89
C ALA A 310 -1.69 4.29 -16.66
N LEU A 311 -2.58 3.73 -17.50
CA LEU A 311 -2.34 2.48 -18.25
C LEU A 311 -1.02 2.48 -19.03
N TRP A 312 -0.66 3.61 -19.68
CA TRP A 312 0.59 3.69 -20.44
C TRP A 312 1.84 3.49 -19.56
N VAL A 313 1.79 3.91 -18.28
CA VAL A 313 2.88 3.68 -17.31
C VAL A 313 2.93 2.21 -16.90
N ILE A 314 1.78 1.55 -16.79
CA ILE A 314 1.67 0.12 -16.47
C ILE A 314 2.21 -0.71 -17.63
N ASN A 315 1.82 -0.42 -18.87
CA ASN A 315 2.28 -1.11 -20.06
C ASN A 315 3.78 -0.88 -20.32
N LEU A 316 4.27 0.35 -20.17
CA LEU A 316 5.70 0.65 -20.27
C LEU A 316 6.53 -0.06 -19.18
N ALA A 317 6.00 -0.14 -17.95
CA ALA A 317 6.64 -0.87 -16.86
C ALA A 317 6.64 -2.39 -17.09
N LEU A 318 5.54 -2.96 -17.61
CA LEU A 318 5.45 -4.38 -17.98
C LEU A 318 6.47 -4.72 -19.08
N ILE A 319 6.53 -3.91 -20.15
CA ILE A 319 7.53 -4.05 -21.22
C ILE A 319 8.95 -3.95 -20.64
N THR A 320 9.20 -2.99 -19.73
CA THR A 320 10.50 -2.84 -19.04
C THR A 320 10.86 -4.08 -18.22
N VAL A 321 9.91 -4.67 -17.49
CA VAL A 321 10.12 -5.89 -16.69
C VAL A 321 10.33 -7.12 -17.56
N LEU A 322 9.62 -7.26 -18.68
CA LEU A 322 9.82 -8.37 -19.64
C LEU A 322 11.17 -8.26 -20.37
N ALA A 323 11.54 -7.05 -20.83
CA ALA A 323 12.83 -6.79 -21.46
C ALA A 323 14.01 -6.96 -20.48
N ALA A 324 13.88 -6.45 -19.26
CA ALA A 324 14.88 -6.66 -18.21
C ALA A 324 14.96 -8.14 -17.79
N GLY A 325 13.82 -8.81 -17.57
CA GLY A 325 13.79 -10.23 -17.20
C GLY A 325 14.49 -11.13 -18.22
N THR A 326 14.22 -10.93 -19.51
CA THR A 326 14.88 -11.68 -20.60
C THR A 326 16.36 -11.34 -20.76
N ALA A 327 16.75 -10.06 -20.68
CA ALA A 327 18.14 -9.61 -20.85
C ALA A 327 19.04 -9.85 -19.61
N LEU A 328 18.46 -10.03 -18.41
CA LEU A 328 19.19 -10.27 -17.15
C LEU A 328 19.25 -11.75 -16.77
N ALA A 329 18.31 -12.58 -17.24
CA ALA A 329 18.30 -14.03 -16.98
C ALA A 329 19.10 -14.84 -18.03
N THR A 330 19.67 -14.20 -19.06
CA THR A 330 20.38 -14.87 -20.16
C THR A 330 21.78 -14.30 -20.42
N ASP A 331 22.75 -15.18 -20.64
CA ASP A 331 24.12 -14.82 -20.99
C ASP A 331 24.28 -14.77 -22.52
N ARG A 332 25.21 -13.94 -23.03
CA ARG A 332 25.31 -13.63 -24.45
C ARG A 332 26.02 -14.75 -25.24
N GLY A 333 25.26 -15.50 -26.05
CA GLY A 333 25.80 -16.60 -26.85
C GLY A 333 26.86 -16.14 -27.87
N ALA A 334 28.07 -16.72 -27.78
CA ALA A 334 29.20 -16.33 -28.64
C ALA A 334 29.08 -16.97 -30.04
N LYS A 335 28.65 -16.18 -31.04
CA LYS A 335 28.65 -16.62 -32.44
C LYS A 335 30.06 -16.80 -32.98
N MET A 336 30.54 -18.05 -32.98
CA MET A 336 31.66 -18.49 -33.82
C MET A 336 31.30 -18.26 -35.30
N ALA A 337 32.03 -17.36 -35.96
CA ALA A 337 31.91 -17.15 -37.40
C ALA A 337 32.68 -18.25 -38.16
N GLY A 338 31.96 -19.21 -38.73
CA GLY A 338 32.54 -20.30 -39.52
C GLY A 338 31.50 -20.90 -40.46
N GLY A 339 31.48 -20.43 -41.70
CA GLY A 339 30.52 -20.88 -42.71
C GLY A 339 31.09 -21.94 -43.64
N SER A 340 30.28 -22.96 -43.94
CA SER A 340 30.33 -23.69 -45.21
C SER A 340 28.96 -24.33 -45.45
N GLY A 341 28.37 -24.10 -46.61
CA GLY A 341 27.05 -24.64 -46.96
C GLY A 341 27.15 -25.90 -47.82
N ARG A 342 26.06 -26.66 -47.91
CA ARG A 342 25.84 -27.57 -49.04
C ARG A 342 24.36 -27.80 -49.31
N ILE A 343 24.06 -28.12 -50.58
CA ILE A 343 22.72 -28.25 -51.15
C ILE A 343 22.26 -29.71 -51.04
N GLY A 344 20.96 -29.92 -50.83
CA GLY A 344 20.27 -31.21 -50.92
C GLY A 344 18.81 -30.98 -51.36
N LEU A 345 18.24 -31.90 -52.14
CA LEU A 345 16.93 -31.79 -52.80
C LEU A 345 16.00 -32.96 -52.41
N ASP A 346 14.75 -32.84 -52.85
CA ASP A 346 13.72 -33.88 -53.03
C ASP A 346 13.01 -34.47 -51.79
N GLY A 347 11.71 -34.79 -51.97
CA GLY A 347 10.81 -35.38 -50.98
C GLY A 347 9.32 -35.09 -51.22
N GLN A 348 8.63 -35.91 -52.04
CA GLN A 348 7.27 -35.66 -52.55
C GLN A 348 6.09 -36.19 -51.69
N ASN A 349 4.90 -35.63 -51.96
CA ASN A 349 3.54 -36.25 -51.99
C ASN A 349 2.69 -36.48 -50.71
N GLY A 350 1.36 -36.45 -50.93
CA GLY A 350 0.28 -36.84 -49.99
C GLY A 350 -0.52 -35.65 -49.41
N GLN A 351 -1.37 -34.93 -50.15
CA GLN A 351 -2.75 -35.30 -50.53
C GLN A 351 -3.60 -35.98 -49.44
N HIS A 352 -4.67 -35.29 -49.00
CA HIS A 352 -6.04 -35.82 -48.99
C HIS A 352 -7.09 -34.72 -48.74
N GLU A 353 -8.21 -34.74 -49.47
CA GLU A 353 -9.36 -33.85 -49.28
C GLU A 353 -10.52 -34.60 -48.59
N HIS A 354 -11.34 -33.91 -47.78
CA HIS A 354 -12.79 -34.11 -47.86
C HIS A 354 -13.63 -32.90 -47.42
N ASN A 355 -14.93 -32.98 -47.72
CA ASN A 355 -15.94 -31.91 -47.69
C ASN A 355 -16.94 -32.10 -46.52
N GLY A 356 -17.68 -31.05 -46.13
CA GLY A 356 -18.71 -31.11 -45.07
C GLY A 356 -19.54 -29.82 -44.94
N GLN A 357 -20.85 -29.91 -45.17
CA GLN A 357 -21.76 -28.77 -45.39
C GLN A 357 -22.41 -28.15 -44.12
N SER A 358 -23.03 -26.98 -44.31
CA SER A 358 -23.69 -26.13 -43.29
C SER A 358 -25.15 -26.52 -42.94
N GLN A 359 -25.64 -26.06 -41.77
CA GLN A 359 -27.06 -25.86 -41.38
C GLN A 359 -27.12 -25.05 -40.04
N SER A 360 -28.22 -24.44 -39.56
CA SER A 360 -29.28 -23.62 -40.21
C SER A 360 -30.37 -23.19 -39.18
N LEU A 361 -30.51 -21.88 -38.85
CA LEU A 361 -31.69 -21.23 -38.21
C LEU A 361 -32.00 -21.70 -36.74
N ARG A 362 -32.70 -20.98 -35.84
CA ARG A 362 -33.36 -19.64 -35.76
C ARG A 362 -33.42 -19.18 -34.27
N PRO A 363 -33.79 -17.93 -33.92
CA PRO A 363 -33.67 -17.39 -32.55
C PRO A 363 -34.89 -17.62 -31.64
N SER A 364 -34.74 -17.37 -30.33
CA SER A 364 -35.79 -17.44 -29.31
C SER A 364 -35.66 -16.37 -28.22
N THR A 365 -36.70 -15.55 -28.03
CA THR A 365 -36.81 -14.50 -27.01
C THR A 365 -37.20 -15.07 -25.63
N PRO A 366 -36.75 -14.46 -24.52
CA PRO A 366 -37.36 -14.65 -23.20
C PRO A 366 -38.17 -13.41 -22.72
N ALA A 367 -39.09 -13.65 -21.79
CA ALA A 367 -39.90 -12.68 -21.05
C ALA A 367 -40.14 -13.19 -19.61
N PRO A 368 -40.55 -12.36 -18.62
CA PRO A 368 -39.91 -12.37 -17.30
C PRO A 368 -40.64 -13.12 -16.17
N SER A 369 -39.90 -13.49 -15.11
CA SER A 369 -40.46 -13.70 -13.76
C SER A 369 -39.42 -13.66 -12.60
N ASN A 370 -39.61 -12.73 -11.66
CA ASN A 370 -39.53 -12.82 -10.19
C ASN A 370 -38.30 -13.44 -9.45
N ALA A 371 -37.59 -12.53 -8.76
CA ALA A 371 -37.40 -12.45 -7.29
C ALA A 371 -36.81 -13.61 -6.45
N GLY A 372 -35.85 -13.26 -5.57
CA GLY A 372 -35.63 -13.97 -4.28
C GLY A 372 -34.20 -14.47 -3.99
N GLY A 373 -33.29 -13.56 -3.65
CA GLY A 373 -31.95 -13.89 -3.12
C GLY A 373 -30.78 -13.65 -4.10
N PRO A 374 -29.52 -13.74 -3.62
CA PRO A 374 -28.34 -13.59 -4.48
C PRO A 374 -28.29 -14.73 -5.50
N PRO A 375 -27.98 -14.46 -6.79
CA PRO A 375 -28.07 -15.46 -7.83
C PRO A 375 -27.02 -16.57 -7.63
N SER A 376 -27.48 -17.82 -7.67
CA SER A 376 -26.61 -18.96 -7.97
C SER A 376 -25.94 -18.77 -9.34
N GLU A 377 -24.80 -19.41 -9.61
CA GLU A 377 -24.01 -19.24 -10.85
C GLU A 377 -24.80 -19.43 -12.17
N LYS A 378 -26.03 -19.98 -12.13
CA LYS A 378 -27.01 -19.93 -13.22
C LYS A 378 -28.01 -18.80 -12.96
N GLY A 379 -27.85 -17.64 -13.61
CA GLY A 379 -28.85 -16.57 -13.58
C GLY A 379 -28.36 -15.14 -13.82
N LEU A 380 -27.04 -14.91 -13.91
CA LEU A 380 -26.50 -13.61 -14.29
C LEU A 380 -26.72 -13.33 -15.79
N PRO A 381 -27.00 -12.08 -16.20
CA PRO A 381 -27.21 -11.73 -17.61
C PRO A 381 -25.92 -11.86 -18.44
N GLU A 382 -26.08 -12.07 -19.75
CA GLU A 382 -25.06 -11.71 -20.74
C GLU A 382 -25.03 -10.18 -20.88
N THR A 383 -23.85 -9.58 -20.97
CA THR A 383 -23.66 -8.11 -20.99
C THR A 383 -22.62 -7.71 -22.02
N ASP A 384 -22.69 -6.51 -22.60
CA ASP A 384 -21.54 -5.88 -23.28
C ASP A 384 -21.21 -4.54 -22.64
N VAL A 385 -20.60 -4.57 -21.44
CA VAL A 385 -20.26 -3.35 -20.70
C VAL A 385 -18.98 -2.67 -21.20
N ASN A 386 -18.33 -3.19 -22.23
CA ASN A 386 -17.16 -2.57 -22.87
C ASN A 386 -17.43 -2.00 -24.28
N HIS A 387 -18.60 -2.29 -24.86
CA HIS A 387 -19.09 -1.84 -26.16
C HIS A 387 -18.24 -2.31 -27.35
N ASN A 388 -17.83 -3.59 -27.35
CA ASN A 388 -17.06 -4.20 -28.45
C ASN A 388 -17.83 -5.24 -29.28
N GLY A 389 -19.05 -5.58 -28.90
CA GLY A 389 -19.90 -6.59 -29.54
C GLY A 389 -19.64 -8.03 -29.09
N ILE A 390 -18.87 -8.25 -28.01
CA ILE A 390 -18.56 -9.57 -27.44
C ILE A 390 -19.10 -9.62 -26.00
N PRO A 391 -20.16 -10.40 -25.73
CA PRO A 391 -20.73 -10.46 -24.40
C PRO A 391 -19.77 -11.01 -23.33
N GLU A 392 -19.65 -10.34 -22.20
CA GLU A 392 -18.88 -10.80 -21.06
C GLU A 392 -19.63 -11.82 -20.20
N THR A 393 -18.87 -12.76 -19.65
CA THR A 393 -19.34 -13.68 -18.61
C THR A 393 -19.05 -13.10 -17.23
N LEU A 394 -20.10 -12.99 -16.42
CA LEU A 394 -20.02 -12.52 -15.03
C LEU A 394 -19.68 -13.68 -14.06
N ARG A 395 -18.79 -13.44 -13.09
CA ARG A 395 -18.54 -14.36 -11.96
C ARG A 395 -18.61 -13.64 -10.62
N LEU A 396 -19.66 -13.91 -9.85
CA LEU A 396 -19.76 -13.48 -8.46
C LEU A 396 -18.96 -14.45 -7.56
N SER A 397 -18.26 -13.92 -6.56
CA SER A 397 -17.65 -14.70 -5.49
C SER A 397 -17.75 -13.99 -4.14
N GLU A 398 -18.13 -14.74 -3.11
CA GLU A 398 -18.32 -14.27 -1.74
C GLU A 398 -17.28 -14.92 -0.81
N THR A 399 -16.72 -14.18 0.14
CA THR A 399 -15.75 -14.67 1.13
C THR A 399 -15.95 -13.94 2.46
N GLY A 400 -16.76 -14.54 3.33
CA GLY A 400 -17.13 -13.94 4.62
C GLY A 400 -18.03 -12.72 4.43
N ASN A 401 -17.48 -11.52 4.67
CA ASN A 401 -18.18 -10.26 4.43
C ASN A 401 -17.79 -9.59 3.10
N GLU A 402 -16.75 -10.07 2.41
CA GLU A 402 -16.30 -9.56 1.10
C GLU A 402 -17.16 -10.18 -0.02
N LEU A 403 -17.72 -9.36 -0.92
CA LEU A 403 -18.26 -9.80 -2.21
C LEU A 403 -17.41 -9.21 -3.34
N SER A 404 -17.16 -9.98 -4.39
CA SER A 404 -16.49 -9.49 -5.59
C SER A 404 -17.09 -10.09 -6.86
N LEU A 405 -17.14 -9.28 -7.92
CA LEU A 405 -17.75 -9.61 -9.20
C LEU A 405 -16.72 -9.38 -10.31
N ASP A 406 -16.31 -10.46 -10.95
CA ASP A 406 -15.34 -10.49 -12.04
C ASP A 406 -16.04 -10.51 -13.40
N PHE A 407 -15.65 -9.60 -14.29
CA PHE A 407 -16.12 -9.53 -15.68
C PHE A 407 -15.09 -10.22 -16.58
N GLN A 408 -15.52 -11.21 -17.37
CA GLN A 408 -14.63 -12.07 -18.15
C GLN A 408 -15.03 -12.13 -19.62
N GLU A 409 -14.14 -11.70 -20.51
CA GLU A 409 -14.29 -11.88 -21.96
C GLU A 409 -13.38 -13.04 -22.40
N ASN A 410 -13.92 -14.01 -23.16
CA ASN A 410 -13.17 -15.17 -23.65
C ASN A 410 -12.40 -15.96 -22.55
N GLY A 411 -12.91 -15.95 -21.31
CA GLY A 411 -12.28 -16.56 -20.12
C GLY A 411 -11.13 -15.75 -19.51
N THR A 412 -10.80 -14.58 -20.07
CA THR A 412 -9.83 -13.63 -19.52
C THR A 412 -10.56 -12.55 -18.73
N LYS A 413 -10.10 -12.23 -17.52
CA LYS A 413 -10.70 -11.15 -16.74
C LYS A 413 -10.32 -9.77 -17.29
N ILE A 414 -11.32 -8.95 -17.60
CA ILE A 414 -11.14 -7.56 -18.03
C ILE A 414 -11.24 -6.56 -16.86
N TRP A 415 -12.12 -6.82 -15.89
CA TRP A 415 -12.39 -5.90 -14.76
C TRP A 415 -12.95 -6.64 -13.53
N SER A 416 -12.93 -5.98 -12.37
CA SER A 416 -13.49 -6.47 -11.11
C SER A 416 -14.18 -5.36 -10.33
N ALA A 417 -15.40 -5.62 -9.86
CA ALA A 417 -15.97 -4.92 -8.72
C ALA A 417 -15.69 -5.69 -7.42
N TRP A 418 -15.72 -4.97 -6.31
CA TRP A 418 -15.77 -5.56 -4.97
C TRP A 418 -16.57 -4.64 -4.03
N GLY A 419 -17.03 -5.19 -2.92
CA GLY A 419 -17.59 -4.46 -1.80
C GLY A 419 -17.57 -5.34 -0.55
N SER A 420 -17.92 -4.77 0.59
CA SER A 420 -17.97 -5.51 1.85
C SER A 420 -19.19 -5.09 2.65
N ARG A 421 -19.68 -5.99 3.52
CA ARG A 421 -20.80 -5.69 4.43
C ARG A 421 -20.42 -4.74 5.57
N ALA A 422 -19.14 -4.33 5.67
CA ALA A 422 -18.69 -3.28 6.58
C ALA A 422 -19.16 -1.89 6.11
N PRO A 423 -19.67 -1.00 7.00
CA PRO A 423 -20.23 0.30 6.60
C PRO A 423 -19.31 1.24 5.82
N SER A 424 -17.99 1.13 6.01
CA SER A 424 -16.98 1.92 5.28
C SER A 424 -16.68 1.39 3.86
N GLU A 425 -17.24 0.23 3.49
CA GLU A 425 -16.93 -0.51 2.27
C GLU A 425 -18.19 -0.95 1.50
N TRP A 426 -19.34 -0.34 1.81
CA TRP A 426 -20.62 -0.60 1.13
C TRP A 426 -20.55 -0.24 -0.36
N ASN A 427 -21.06 -1.16 -1.19
CA ASN A 427 -21.12 -0.98 -2.64
C ASN A 427 -22.33 -1.73 -3.21
N ALA A 428 -23.12 -1.05 -4.03
CA ALA A 428 -24.18 -1.65 -4.83
C ALA A 428 -23.89 -1.40 -6.32
N LEU A 429 -23.93 -2.46 -7.13
CA LEU A 429 -23.64 -2.43 -8.55
C LEU A 429 -24.76 -3.10 -9.34
N PHE A 430 -25.19 -2.42 -10.40
CA PHE A 430 -26.27 -2.83 -11.28
C PHE A 430 -25.79 -2.74 -12.73
N LEU A 431 -26.26 -3.65 -13.58
CA LEU A 431 -26.24 -3.49 -15.03
C LEU A 431 -27.43 -2.61 -15.40
N CYS A 432 -27.22 -1.54 -16.16
CA CYS A 432 -28.24 -0.57 -16.57
C CYS A 432 -28.21 -0.48 -18.10
N THR A 433 -29.25 -0.98 -18.78
CA THR A 433 -29.29 -1.04 -20.25
C THR A 433 -30.11 0.14 -20.79
N LEU A 434 -29.47 1.07 -21.49
CA LEU A 434 -30.06 2.33 -21.98
C LEU A 434 -29.89 2.42 -23.50
N ASP A 435 -30.99 2.70 -24.21
CA ASP A 435 -31.06 2.77 -25.68
C ASP A 435 -30.54 1.53 -26.46
N GLY A 436 -30.27 0.42 -25.75
CA GLY A 436 -29.72 -0.83 -26.29
C GLY A 436 -28.26 -1.09 -25.92
N GLU A 437 -27.59 -0.13 -25.27
CA GLU A 437 -26.21 -0.23 -24.81
C GLU A 437 -26.16 -0.53 -23.30
N ASP A 438 -25.18 -1.34 -22.86
CA ASP A 438 -25.05 -1.74 -21.46
C ASP A 438 -24.11 -0.82 -20.67
N TYR A 439 -24.55 -0.38 -19.50
CA TYR A 439 -23.76 0.42 -18.56
C TYR A 439 -23.71 -0.23 -17.18
N LEU A 440 -22.71 0.14 -16.39
CA LEU A 440 -22.62 -0.16 -14.98
C LEU A 440 -23.07 1.06 -14.17
N LEU A 441 -24.14 0.88 -13.40
CA LEU A 441 -24.58 1.83 -12.39
C LEU A 441 -24.00 1.39 -11.04
N ARG A 442 -23.13 2.21 -10.46
CA ARG A 442 -22.64 2.06 -9.08
C ARG A 442 -23.37 3.04 -8.19
N TYR A 443 -23.99 2.54 -7.13
CA TYR A 443 -24.72 3.35 -6.16
C TYR A 443 -24.14 3.16 -4.75
N ARG A 444 -23.91 4.28 -4.06
CA ARG A 444 -23.31 4.33 -2.73
C ARG A 444 -24.01 5.40 -1.88
N PRO A 445 -25.15 5.06 -1.26
CA PRO A 445 -25.69 5.85 -0.17
C PRO A 445 -24.85 5.63 1.09
N THR A 446 -24.83 6.63 1.97
CA THR A 446 -24.19 6.58 3.28
C THR A 446 -25.01 7.47 4.20
N MET A 447 -25.53 6.91 5.29
CA MET A 447 -26.40 7.60 6.23
C MET A 447 -26.02 7.21 7.64
N TYR A 448 -25.69 8.21 8.45
CA TYR A 448 -25.08 7.96 9.75
C TYR A 448 -25.24 9.17 10.69
N GLN A 449 -25.92 8.96 11.82
CA GLN A 449 -26.19 9.95 12.88
C GLN A 449 -26.63 11.33 12.35
N GLY A 450 -27.70 11.32 11.55
CA GLY A 450 -28.30 12.54 11.00
C GLY A 450 -27.58 13.13 9.81
N ASN A 451 -26.38 12.65 9.45
CA ASN A 451 -25.67 13.07 8.24
C ASN A 451 -25.94 12.08 7.10
N PHE A 452 -26.25 12.59 5.91
CA PHE A 452 -26.65 11.81 4.75
C PHE A 452 -25.82 12.21 3.53
N SER A 453 -25.34 11.22 2.79
CA SER A 453 -24.59 11.40 1.55
C SER A 453 -25.01 10.36 0.53
N TYR A 454 -25.38 10.82 -0.64
CA TYR A 454 -25.87 10.03 -1.75
C TYR A 454 -24.96 10.26 -2.96
N ARG A 455 -24.49 9.17 -3.59
CA ARG A 455 -23.75 9.24 -4.86
C ARG A 455 -24.09 8.06 -5.75
N TYR A 456 -24.30 8.33 -7.02
CA TYR A 456 -24.24 7.30 -8.07
C TYR A 456 -23.22 7.69 -9.15
N GLU A 457 -22.68 6.67 -9.81
CA GLU A 457 -21.78 6.75 -10.95
C GLU A 457 -22.29 5.78 -12.04
N LEU A 458 -22.64 6.29 -13.22
CA LEU A 458 -22.99 5.52 -14.42
C LEU A 458 -21.78 5.51 -15.37
N PHE A 459 -21.27 4.35 -15.73
CA PHE A 459 -20.02 4.19 -16.49
C PHE A 459 -20.03 2.93 -17.36
N PHE A 460 -19.10 2.85 -18.31
CA PHE A 460 -18.79 1.64 -19.08
C PHE A 460 -17.27 1.35 -19.02
N LEU A 461 -16.81 0.21 -19.55
CA LEU A 461 -15.45 -0.30 -19.40
C LEU A 461 -14.59 -0.12 -20.65
N LYS A 462 -14.21 1.12 -20.98
CA LYS A 462 -13.30 1.37 -22.10
C LYS A 462 -11.88 0.87 -21.80
N ASP A 463 -11.37 -0.07 -22.61
CA ASP A 463 -10.03 -0.67 -22.43
C ASP A 463 -9.80 -1.25 -21.01
N GLY A 464 -10.87 -1.74 -20.36
CA GLY A 464 -10.85 -2.21 -18.96
C GLY A 464 -10.84 -1.10 -17.91
N VAL A 465 -11.15 0.15 -18.29
CA VAL A 465 -11.17 1.33 -17.41
C VAL A 465 -12.56 1.95 -17.36
N GLU A 466 -13.01 2.22 -16.12
CA GLU A 466 -14.25 2.94 -15.82
C GLU A 466 -14.29 4.30 -16.53
N THR A 467 -15.17 4.43 -17.52
CA THR A 467 -15.43 5.65 -18.27
C THR A 467 -16.80 6.18 -17.87
N THR A 468 -16.82 7.13 -16.93
CA THR A 468 -18.04 7.74 -16.40
C THR A 468 -18.76 8.54 -17.46
N VAL A 469 -20.02 8.17 -17.73
CA VAL A 469 -20.96 8.89 -18.60
C VAL A 469 -21.67 9.98 -17.79
N GLN A 470 -22.15 9.61 -16.59
CA GLN A 470 -22.93 10.47 -15.72
C GLN A 470 -22.59 10.15 -14.25
N GLN A 471 -22.53 11.18 -13.41
CA GLN A 471 -22.39 11.01 -11.95
C GLN A 471 -23.09 12.18 -11.26
N LYS A 472 -23.74 11.90 -10.14
CA LYS A 472 -24.39 12.93 -9.31
C LYS A 472 -24.16 12.59 -7.85
N ASN A 473 -24.11 13.62 -7.03
CA ASN A 473 -24.06 13.48 -5.58
C ASN A 473 -24.92 14.56 -4.91
N ILE A 474 -25.42 14.25 -3.72
CA ILE A 474 -26.07 15.20 -2.84
C ILE A 474 -25.78 14.79 -1.39
N SER A 475 -25.56 15.77 -0.52
CA SER A 475 -25.29 15.54 0.89
C SER A 475 -25.99 16.60 1.74
N PHE A 476 -26.57 16.17 2.85
CA PHE A 476 -27.36 17.00 3.76
C PHE A 476 -27.25 16.45 5.18
N ASP A 477 -27.83 17.15 6.15
CA ASP A 477 -28.11 16.58 7.46
C ASP A 477 -29.56 16.85 7.88
N THR A 478 -30.00 16.24 8.97
CA THR A 478 -31.36 16.38 9.52
C THR A 478 -31.40 17.00 10.92
N ASN A 479 -30.35 17.71 11.34
CA ASN A 479 -30.33 18.48 12.58
C ASN A 479 -30.66 19.96 12.30
N PHE A 480 -31.89 20.20 11.84
CA PHE A 480 -32.41 21.50 11.41
C PHE A 480 -32.31 22.62 12.46
N SER A 481 -32.23 22.27 13.76
CA SER A 481 -32.01 23.24 14.85
C SER A 481 -30.54 23.57 15.14
N ALA A 482 -29.59 22.92 14.46
CA ALA A 482 -28.17 23.08 14.72
C ALA A 482 -27.59 24.37 14.09
N PRO A 483 -26.67 25.08 14.77
CA PRO A 483 -25.99 26.25 14.20
C PRO A 483 -25.11 25.94 12.97
N PHE A 484 -24.83 24.66 12.70
CA PHE A 484 -23.99 24.14 11.62
C PHE A 484 -24.78 23.41 10.52
N HIS A 485 -26.12 23.47 10.55
CA HIS A 485 -26.99 22.72 9.64
C HIS A 485 -26.68 22.97 8.16
N ARG A 486 -26.39 21.89 7.42
CA ARG A 486 -26.18 21.89 5.97
C ARG A 486 -27.51 21.98 5.24
N THR A 487 -27.52 22.64 4.08
CA THR A 487 -28.72 22.83 3.26
C THR A 487 -29.45 21.51 2.95
N PHE A 488 -30.57 21.28 3.63
CA PHE A 488 -31.57 20.28 3.27
C PHE A 488 -32.55 20.89 2.26
N ASP A 489 -32.45 20.48 1.00
CA ASP A 489 -33.34 20.91 -0.09
C ASP A 489 -34.25 19.75 -0.52
N PRO A 490 -35.54 19.76 -0.12
CA PRO A 490 -36.52 18.74 -0.50
C PRO A 490 -36.66 18.53 -2.01
N ILE A 491 -36.46 19.57 -2.82
CA ILE A 491 -36.64 19.54 -4.28
C ILE A 491 -35.40 18.91 -4.93
N ALA A 492 -34.21 19.33 -4.52
CA ALA A 492 -32.96 18.75 -5.03
C ALA A 492 -32.79 17.27 -4.61
N ILE A 493 -33.24 16.90 -3.41
CA ILE A 493 -33.26 15.50 -2.94
C ILE A 493 -34.26 14.68 -3.76
N SER A 494 -35.50 15.17 -3.96
CA SER A 494 -36.50 14.49 -4.81
C SER A 494 -35.97 14.29 -6.24
N ALA A 495 -35.43 15.34 -6.85
CA ALA A 495 -34.85 15.29 -8.20
C ALA A 495 -33.53 14.48 -8.30
N PHE A 496 -32.88 14.15 -7.19
CA PHE A 496 -31.80 13.14 -7.18
C PHE A 496 -32.40 11.73 -7.22
N VAL A 497 -33.41 11.46 -6.39
CA VAL A 497 -34.04 10.14 -6.25
C VAL A 497 -34.85 9.76 -7.49
N GLU A 498 -35.59 10.69 -8.09
CA GLU A 498 -36.33 10.49 -9.34
C GLU A 498 -35.40 10.11 -10.51
N GLU A 499 -34.26 10.80 -10.63
CA GLU A 499 -33.25 10.54 -11.65
C GLU A 499 -32.56 9.18 -11.44
N LEU A 500 -32.18 8.86 -10.19
CA LEU A 500 -31.63 7.55 -9.84
C LEU A 500 -32.63 6.41 -10.09
N ASN A 501 -33.90 6.61 -9.74
CA ASN A 501 -34.96 5.62 -9.96
C ASN A 501 -35.26 5.44 -11.46
N GLY A 502 -35.09 6.48 -12.28
CA GLY A 502 -35.07 6.34 -13.74
C GLY A 502 -34.00 5.36 -14.21
N LEU A 503 -32.76 5.48 -13.71
CA LEU A 503 -31.68 4.54 -14.04
C LEU A 503 -31.93 3.13 -13.47
N LEU A 504 -32.41 3.02 -12.23
CA LEU A 504 -32.71 1.73 -11.59
C LEU A 504 -33.88 0.98 -12.26
N ALA A 505 -34.87 1.68 -12.84
CA ALA A 505 -35.94 1.07 -13.62
C ALA A 505 -35.45 0.38 -14.91
N HIS A 506 -34.30 0.80 -15.43
CA HIS A 506 -33.60 0.17 -16.55
C HIS A 506 -32.49 -0.79 -16.09
N SER A 507 -32.47 -1.19 -14.81
CA SER A 507 -31.36 -1.93 -14.21
C SER A 507 -31.68 -3.34 -13.69
N VAL A 508 -30.65 -4.18 -13.64
CA VAL A 508 -30.61 -5.48 -12.96
C VAL A 508 -29.50 -5.46 -11.90
N GLN A 509 -29.80 -5.82 -10.65
CA GLN A 509 -28.80 -5.86 -9.58
C GLN A 509 -27.80 -7.00 -9.78
N LEU A 510 -26.51 -6.67 -9.80
CA LEU A 510 -25.43 -7.63 -9.93
C LEU A 510 -24.89 -8.07 -8.56
N PHE A 511 -24.66 -7.10 -7.66
CA PHE A 511 -24.47 -7.36 -6.24
C PHE A 511 -24.75 -6.11 -5.39
N ASN A 512 -25.02 -6.30 -4.10
CA ASN A 512 -25.24 -5.24 -3.12
C ASN A 512 -24.70 -5.71 -1.76
N THR A 513 -23.93 -4.87 -1.07
CA THR A 513 -23.39 -5.17 0.27
C THR A 513 -24.00 -4.33 1.40
N HIS A 514 -24.91 -3.41 1.09
CA HIS A 514 -25.63 -2.58 2.05
C HIS A 514 -26.96 -3.24 2.43
N SER A 515 -27.07 -3.71 3.67
CA SER A 515 -28.23 -4.47 4.19
C SER A 515 -29.55 -3.73 4.06
N ASP A 516 -29.54 -2.45 4.39
CA ASP A 516 -30.76 -1.67 4.61
C ASP A 516 -31.32 -1.20 3.25
N LEU A 517 -30.43 -0.86 2.31
CA LEU A 517 -30.75 -0.67 0.89
C LEU A 517 -31.36 -1.94 0.26
N GLN A 518 -30.77 -3.11 0.51
CA GLN A 518 -31.34 -4.38 0.04
C GLN A 518 -32.74 -4.61 0.65
N THR A 519 -32.89 -4.34 1.94
CA THR A 519 -34.16 -4.47 2.66
C THR A 519 -35.22 -3.51 2.10
N ALA A 520 -34.84 -2.28 1.70
CA ALA A 520 -35.73 -1.32 1.07
C ALA A 520 -36.19 -1.79 -0.33
N PHE A 521 -35.30 -2.35 -1.15
CA PHE A 521 -35.68 -2.96 -2.43
C PHE A 521 -36.59 -4.18 -2.25
N ASP A 522 -36.29 -5.06 -1.29
CA ASP A 522 -37.09 -6.25 -0.99
C ASP A 522 -38.51 -5.87 -0.50
N GLN A 523 -38.66 -4.75 0.23
CA GLN A 523 -39.94 -4.19 0.65
C GLN A 523 -40.70 -3.49 -0.47
N ALA A 524 -40.00 -2.77 -1.37
CA ALA A 524 -40.60 -2.15 -2.54
C ALA A 524 -41.03 -3.17 -3.60
N GLY A 525 -40.41 -4.35 -3.62
CA GLY A 525 -40.58 -5.36 -4.67
C GLY A 525 -39.89 -4.99 -5.99
N THR A 526 -39.16 -3.86 -6.03
CA THR A 526 -38.51 -3.27 -7.19
C THR A 526 -37.18 -2.62 -6.79
N LEU A 527 -36.29 -2.41 -7.76
CA LEU A 527 -35.09 -1.59 -7.56
C LEU A 527 -35.51 -0.12 -7.53
N THR A 528 -35.77 0.41 -6.34
CA THR A 528 -36.30 1.75 -6.13
C THR A 528 -35.73 2.32 -4.84
N GLU A 529 -35.00 3.42 -4.95
CA GLU A 529 -34.61 4.24 -3.80
C GLU A 529 -35.87 4.94 -3.26
N THR A 530 -36.19 4.65 -1.99
CA THR A 530 -37.40 5.13 -1.31
C THR A 530 -37.08 6.08 -0.15
N LEU A 531 -35.82 6.42 0.10
CA LEU A 531 -35.35 7.16 1.28
C LEU A 531 -35.91 6.53 2.57
N TRP A 532 -35.65 5.23 2.77
CA TRP A 532 -36.26 4.40 3.83
C TRP A 532 -36.08 4.98 5.24
N TRP A 533 -34.98 5.68 5.49
CA TRP A 533 -34.69 6.36 6.76
C TRP A 533 -35.74 7.39 7.19
N LEU A 534 -36.55 7.93 6.27
CA LEU A 534 -37.69 8.79 6.61
C LEU A 534 -38.70 8.06 7.51
N ASP A 535 -38.86 6.75 7.31
CA ASP A 535 -39.80 5.92 8.04
C ASP A 535 -39.27 5.48 9.42
N ASP A 536 -38.00 5.77 9.75
CA ASP A 536 -37.43 5.48 11.08
C ASP A 536 -37.80 6.53 12.15
N PHE A 537 -38.15 7.77 11.76
CA PHE A 537 -38.48 8.88 12.67
C PHE A 537 -39.89 8.81 13.27
N LYS A 538 -40.33 7.60 13.62
CA LYS A 538 -41.69 7.27 14.07
C LYS A 538 -42.06 8.05 15.33
N GLY A 539 -43.14 8.82 15.24
CA GLY A 539 -43.62 9.69 16.32
C GLY A 539 -43.19 11.16 16.18
N ILE A 540 -42.21 11.47 15.33
CA ILE A 540 -41.94 12.83 14.84
C ILE A 540 -42.58 13.01 13.46
N PHE A 541 -42.31 12.08 12.55
CA PHE A 541 -42.82 12.06 11.18
C PHE A 541 -43.46 10.71 10.85
N THR A 542 -44.38 10.73 9.89
CA THR A 542 -44.98 9.56 9.25
C THR A 542 -45.23 9.94 7.79
N ARG A 543 -44.69 9.14 6.86
CA ARG A 543 -44.86 9.33 5.42
C ARG A 543 -46.32 9.26 4.98
N ASP A 544 -46.74 10.19 4.14
CA ASP A 544 -48.05 10.18 3.47
C ASP A 544 -47.89 9.60 2.06
N PRO A 545 -48.43 8.39 1.78
CA PRO A 545 -48.31 7.74 0.47
C PRO A 545 -49.18 8.37 -0.62
N SER A 546 -50.00 9.38 -0.30
CA SER A 546 -50.76 10.16 -1.28
C SER A 546 -50.00 11.38 -1.82
N LYS A 547 -48.87 11.75 -1.18
CA LYS A 547 -48.03 12.91 -1.54
C LYS A 547 -46.78 12.49 -2.32
N SER A 548 -46.21 13.43 -3.06
CA SER A 548 -44.91 13.26 -3.72
C SER A 548 -43.75 13.12 -2.73
N MET A 549 -42.57 12.73 -3.23
CA MET A 549 -41.35 12.63 -2.43
C MET A 549 -40.91 14.01 -1.90
N SER A 550 -40.94 15.05 -2.73
CA SER A 550 -40.60 16.42 -2.31
C SER A 550 -41.57 16.99 -1.25
N GLU A 551 -42.87 16.74 -1.36
CA GLU A 551 -43.84 17.11 -0.32
C GLU A 551 -43.60 16.36 1.00
N ASN A 552 -43.34 15.05 0.94
CA ASN A 552 -42.98 14.26 2.14
C ASN A 552 -41.68 14.77 2.80
N LEU A 553 -40.69 15.19 2.00
CA LEU A 553 -39.44 15.79 2.49
C LEU A 553 -39.65 17.18 3.12
N GLN A 554 -40.58 17.98 2.58
CA GLN A 554 -40.99 19.27 3.17
C GLN A 554 -41.75 19.06 4.51
N ASP A 555 -42.70 18.12 4.55
CA ASP A 555 -43.41 17.75 5.78
C ASP A 555 -42.45 17.20 6.84
N PHE A 556 -41.48 16.38 6.45
CA PHE A 556 -40.43 15.86 7.33
C PHE A 556 -39.57 16.98 7.91
N GLN A 557 -39.08 17.90 7.07
CA GLN A 557 -38.32 19.08 7.51
C GLN A 557 -39.15 19.92 8.50
N ALA A 558 -40.43 20.17 8.19
CA ALA A 558 -41.34 20.90 9.06
C ALA A 558 -41.71 20.15 10.36
N ALA A 559 -41.73 18.81 10.36
CA ALA A 559 -41.94 18.00 11.55
C ALA A 559 -40.70 17.98 12.46
N MET A 560 -39.53 17.70 11.88
CA MET A 560 -38.25 17.66 12.59
C MET A 560 -37.87 19.03 13.18
N THR A 561 -38.06 20.13 12.44
CA THR A 561 -37.85 21.50 12.95
C THR A 561 -38.79 21.88 14.10
N ARG A 562 -39.94 21.19 14.25
CA ARG A 562 -40.84 21.37 15.41
C ARG A 562 -40.50 20.47 16.59
N ALA A 563 -39.91 19.29 16.34
CA ALA A 563 -39.44 18.39 17.39
C ALA A 563 -38.11 18.87 18.00
N GLN A 564 -37.22 19.40 17.16
CA GLN A 564 -35.92 19.95 17.53
C GLN A 564 -36.08 21.42 17.95
N THR A 565 -36.25 21.67 19.25
CA THR A 565 -36.35 23.05 19.75
C THR A 565 -34.99 23.75 19.62
N PRO A 566 -34.86 24.88 18.88
CA PRO A 566 -33.59 25.58 18.78
C PRO A 566 -33.14 26.15 20.12
N ALA A 567 -31.84 26.04 20.39
CA ALA A 567 -31.20 26.72 21.51
C ALA A 567 -31.43 28.25 21.42
N VAL A 568 -31.85 28.87 22.53
CA VAL A 568 -31.96 30.33 22.63
C VAL A 568 -30.63 30.86 23.16
N PRO A 569 -29.82 31.60 22.37
CA PRO A 569 -28.47 31.96 22.79
C PRO A 569 -28.47 32.95 23.97
N VAL A 570 -27.93 32.51 25.11
CA VAL A 570 -27.76 33.35 26.31
C VAL A 570 -26.34 33.87 26.34
N LYS A 571 -26.15 35.20 26.16
CA LYS A 571 -24.83 35.82 26.19
C LYS A 571 -24.08 35.55 27.50
N THR A 572 -22.79 35.27 27.42
CA THR A 572 -21.88 35.11 28.57
C THR A 572 -20.65 36.00 28.42
N ASP A 573 -20.11 36.48 29.54
CA ASP A 573 -18.90 37.31 29.55
C ASP A 573 -17.60 36.49 29.38
N SER A 574 -17.68 35.16 29.55
CA SER A 574 -16.58 34.21 29.41
C SER A 574 -17.04 32.87 28.82
N LEU A 575 -16.06 32.02 28.51
CA LEU A 575 -16.23 30.60 28.18
C LEU A 575 -16.37 29.73 29.46
N PRO A 576 -16.87 28.49 29.37
CA PRO A 576 -17.04 27.55 30.50
C PRO A 576 -15.72 26.91 30.98
N LEU A 577 -14.61 27.64 30.92
CA LEU A 577 -13.26 27.13 31.18
C LEU A 577 -12.75 27.65 32.54
N ASN A 578 -12.27 26.75 33.40
CA ASN A 578 -11.71 27.11 34.72
C ASN A 578 -10.21 27.49 34.66
N HIS A 579 -9.54 27.16 33.56
CA HIS A 579 -8.15 27.42 33.24
C HIS A 579 -7.98 27.33 31.71
N PRO A 580 -6.87 27.85 31.13
CA PRO A 580 -6.62 27.67 29.71
C PRO A 580 -6.49 26.20 29.33
N VAL A 581 -7.12 25.78 28.24
CA VAL A 581 -7.14 24.39 27.75
C VAL A 581 -6.33 24.28 26.46
N GLU A 582 -5.38 23.35 26.40
CA GLU A 582 -4.69 22.99 25.16
C GLU A 582 -5.60 22.10 24.29
N MET A 583 -5.66 22.40 23.00
CA MET A 583 -6.48 21.72 22.01
C MET A 583 -5.65 21.43 20.75
N GLU A 584 -5.83 20.27 20.15
CA GLU A 584 -5.10 19.84 18.95
C GLU A 584 -6.04 19.66 17.75
N PHE A 585 -5.60 20.14 16.58
CA PHE A 585 -6.08 19.68 15.27
C PHE A 585 -4.93 18.99 14.56
N LEU A 586 -5.10 17.72 14.21
CA LEU A 586 -4.05 16.91 13.61
C LEU A 586 -4.62 15.85 12.69
N SER A 587 -3.82 15.38 11.73
CA SER A 587 -4.11 14.13 11.05
C SER A 587 -3.52 12.98 11.86
N GLY A 588 -4.34 12.00 12.26
CA GLY A 588 -3.87 10.75 12.86
C GLY A 588 -2.90 9.94 11.97
N ALA A 589 -2.67 10.37 10.73
CA ALA A 589 -1.76 9.79 9.74
C ALA A 589 -0.60 10.72 9.33
N GLY A 590 -0.63 11.99 9.71
CA GLY A 590 0.32 13.01 9.28
C GLY A 590 1.49 13.20 10.25
N ALA A 591 2.50 13.93 9.79
CA ALA A 591 3.47 14.59 10.67
C ALA A 591 3.05 16.03 10.97
N TRP A 592 1.76 16.37 10.74
CA TRP A 592 1.22 17.70 10.95
C TRP A 592 0.28 17.79 12.13
N ARG A 593 0.38 18.92 12.83
CA ARG A 593 -0.42 19.27 13.99
C ARG A 593 -0.47 20.79 14.13
N THR A 594 -1.66 21.31 14.40
CA THR A 594 -1.89 22.63 14.99
C THR A 594 -2.23 22.43 16.47
N THR A 595 -1.46 23.04 17.38
CA THR A 595 -1.87 23.19 18.78
C THR A 595 -2.44 24.60 19.00
N LEU A 596 -3.40 24.71 19.90
CA LEU A 596 -4.05 25.96 20.29
C LEU A 596 -4.36 25.90 21.78
N THR A 597 -3.89 26.88 22.56
CA THR A 597 -4.27 27.05 23.97
C THR A 597 -5.35 28.11 24.07
N LEU A 598 -6.56 27.71 24.50
CA LEU A 598 -7.74 28.58 24.61
C LEU A 598 -7.97 29.00 26.06
N SER A 599 -7.95 30.30 26.33
CA SER A 599 -8.21 30.89 27.66
C SER A 599 -9.71 31.07 27.94
N PRO A 600 -10.13 31.19 29.21
CA PRO A 600 -11.54 31.46 29.58
C PRO A 600 -12.12 32.77 29.04
N ASP A 601 -11.28 33.77 28.75
CA ASP A 601 -11.66 35.04 28.12
C ASP A 601 -11.72 34.98 26.58
N GLY A 602 -11.44 33.81 26.00
CA GLY A 602 -11.38 33.57 24.55
C GLY A 602 -10.08 34.04 23.88
N SER A 603 -9.10 34.55 24.61
CA SER A 603 -7.74 34.73 24.07
C SER A 603 -7.12 33.37 23.73
N PHE A 604 -6.35 33.30 22.64
CA PHE A 604 -5.66 32.07 22.27
C PHE A 604 -4.30 32.32 21.61
N ALA A 605 -3.42 31.32 21.71
CA ALA A 605 -2.14 31.26 21.00
C ALA A 605 -1.83 29.81 20.58
N GLY A 606 -1.07 29.63 19.52
CA GLY A 606 -0.82 28.30 18.95
C GLY A 606 0.31 28.23 17.93
N GLU A 607 0.64 27.00 17.54
CA GLU A 607 1.63 26.69 16.52
C GLU A 607 1.13 25.54 15.61
N TYR A 608 1.16 25.78 14.29
CA TYR A 608 1.01 24.75 13.26
C TYR A 608 2.39 24.29 12.79
N THR A 609 2.52 22.99 12.58
CA THR A 609 3.69 22.34 11.98
C THR A 609 3.25 21.25 11.00
N ASP A 610 4.00 21.05 9.91
CA ASP A 610 4.03 19.84 9.07
C ASP A 610 5.47 19.58 8.59
N SER A 611 5.78 18.37 8.12
CA SER A 611 7.11 17.95 7.68
C SER A 611 7.06 17.04 6.44
N ASP A 612 7.25 17.60 5.24
CA ASP A 612 7.41 16.83 4.01
C ASP A 612 8.90 16.67 3.62
N ALA A 613 9.49 15.54 4.05
CA ALA A 613 10.90 15.17 3.84
C ALA A 613 11.92 16.19 4.40
N ASP A 614 12.46 17.09 3.56
CA ASP A 614 13.42 18.14 3.95
C ASP A 614 12.77 19.53 4.12
N VAL A 615 11.45 19.61 3.93
CA VAL A 615 10.63 20.81 4.08
C VAL A 615 9.82 20.73 5.38
N GLN A 616 9.86 21.79 6.20
CA GLN A 616 8.93 22.00 7.31
C GLN A 616 8.01 23.18 6.98
N TYR A 617 6.71 22.97 7.10
CA TYR A 617 5.72 24.06 7.07
C TYR A 617 5.48 24.47 8.51
N ILE A 618 5.52 25.77 8.80
CA ILE A 618 5.22 26.27 10.15
C ILE A 618 4.30 27.50 10.10
N CYS A 619 3.49 27.66 11.14
CA CYS A 619 2.82 28.92 11.45
C CYS A 619 2.83 29.13 12.97
N ARG A 620 3.20 30.31 13.44
CA ARG A 620 2.86 30.76 14.80
C ARG A 620 1.71 31.73 14.72
N PHE A 621 0.83 31.71 15.70
CA PHE A 621 -0.33 32.59 15.69
C PHE A 621 -0.87 32.87 17.09
N HIS A 622 -1.55 34.01 17.22
CA HIS A 622 -2.40 34.33 18.36
C HIS A 622 -3.68 35.02 17.89
N GLY A 623 -4.63 35.19 18.78
CA GLY A 623 -5.89 35.85 18.45
C GLY A 623 -6.87 35.87 19.62
N SER A 624 -8.11 36.21 19.30
CA SER A 624 -9.20 36.20 20.27
C SER A 624 -10.52 35.78 19.63
N PHE A 625 -11.30 35.02 20.40
CA PHE A 625 -12.73 34.80 20.20
C PHE A 625 -13.54 35.79 21.05
N GLY A 626 -14.80 36.01 20.67
CA GLY A 626 -15.73 36.85 21.42
C GLY A 626 -17.19 36.56 21.04
N ASP A 627 -18.08 37.48 21.43
CA ASP A 627 -19.55 37.36 21.31
C ASP A 627 -20.13 36.05 21.89
N PHE A 628 -19.54 35.55 22.98
CA PHE A 628 -19.93 34.26 23.55
C PHE A 628 -21.42 34.22 23.89
N ALA A 629 -22.09 33.16 23.47
CA ALA A 629 -23.43 32.85 23.90
C ALA A 629 -23.57 31.35 24.14
N ARG A 630 -24.06 30.98 25.32
CA ARG A 630 -24.40 29.62 25.68
C ARG A 630 -25.65 29.19 24.92
N LEU A 631 -25.60 28.02 24.30
CA LEU A 631 -26.68 27.43 23.51
C LEU A 631 -27.38 26.33 24.33
N THR A 632 -26.63 25.34 24.78
CA THR A 632 -27.07 24.31 25.74
C THR A 632 -26.17 24.35 26.99
N ASP A 633 -26.45 23.53 28.01
CA ASP A 633 -25.53 23.42 29.15
C ASP A 633 -24.16 22.81 28.77
N ALA A 634 -24.03 22.24 27.56
CA ALA A 634 -22.81 21.64 27.02
C ALA A 634 -22.28 22.27 25.71
N SER A 635 -22.85 23.40 25.25
CA SER A 635 -22.43 24.05 24.00
C SER A 635 -22.55 25.58 24.00
N TRP A 636 -21.54 26.24 23.41
CA TRP A 636 -21.41 27.70 23.29
C TRP A 636 -21.09 28.09 21.86
N SER A 637 -21.64 29.21 21.37
CA SER A 637 -21.22 29.87 20.13
C SER A 637 -20.18 30.95 20.38
N LEU A 638 -19.24 31.08 19.45
CA LEU A 638 -18.13 32.03 19.46
C LEU A 638 -17.97 32.67 18.07
N THR A 639 -17.47 33.90 18.03
CA THR A 639 -17.05 34.59 16.82
C THR A 639 -15.57 34.90 16.90
N LEU A 640 -14.78 34.53 15.89
CA LEU A 640 -13.38 34.93 15.74
C LEU A 640 -13.30 36.46 15.62
N LYS A 641 -12.59 37.12 16.53
CA LYS A 641 -12.41 38.58 16.54
C LYS A 641 -11.11 39.00 15.88
N GLU A 642 -10.06 38.20 16.05
CA GLU A 642 -8.71 38.50 15.61
C GLU A 642 -7.93 37.21 15.42
N LEU A 643 -7.11 37.15 14.36
CA LEU A 643 -6.12 36.10 14.10
C LEU A 643 -4.88 36.76 13.50
N VAL A 644 -3.76 36.68 14.21
CA VAL A 644 -2.46 37.28 13.83
C VAL A 644 -1.46 36.16 13.62
N LEU A 645 -0.68 36.24 12.53
CA LEU A 645 0.31 35.21 12.16
C LEU A 645 1.73 35.70 12.50
N ASP A 646 2.28 35.21 13.60
CA ASP A 646 3.57 35.59 14.20
C ASP A 646 4.77 34.77 13.68
N THR A 647 4.64 34.12 12.52
CA THR A 647 5.69 33.27 11.94
C THR A 647 7.00 34.02 11.64
N GLY A 648 6.99 35.36 11.67
CA GLY A 648 8.12 36.23 11.33
C GLY A 648 8.39 36.36 9.82
N HIS A 649 7.67 35.58 9.03
CA HIS A 649 7.81 35.42 7.58
C HIS A 649 6.42 35.50 6.92
N PRO A 650 6.17 36.37 5.92
CA PRO A 650 4.93 36.37 5.14
C PRO A 650 4.56 34.99 4.58
N LEU A 651 3.27 34.73 4.44
CA LEU A 651 2.72 33.47 3.93
C LEU A 651 3.33 33.07 2.58
N GLY A 652 3.78 31.82 2.49
CA GLY A 652 4.45 31.26 1.32
C GLY A 652 5.93 31.66 1.17
N GLU A 653 6.51 32.48 2.07
CA GLU A 653 7.96 32.69 2.08
C GLU A 653 8.69 31.41 2.47
N GLU A 654 9.78 31.11 1.76
CA GLU A 654 10.67 29.99 2.08
C GLU A 654 12.02 30.50 2.59
N TRP A 655 12.54 29.86 3.65
CA TRP A 655 13.91 30.08 4.11
C TRP A 655 14.64 28.77 4.40
N ARG A 656 15.92 28.87 4.77
CA ARG A 656 16.74 27.73 5.18
C ARG A 656 17.47 28.03 6.47
N GLU A 657 17.31 27.15 7.46
CA GLU A 657 18.00 27.24 8.74
C GLU A 657 18.49 25.86 9.15
N ASN A 658 19.72 25.76 9.67
CA ASN A 658 20.35 24.51 10.12
C ASN A 658 20.32 23.34 9.10
N GLY A 659 20.20 23.65 7.81
CA GLY A 659 20.10 22.69 6.70
C GLY A 659 18.67 22.29 6.29
N ILE A 660 17.67 22.58 7.12
CA ILE A 660 16.24 22.35 6.86
C ILE A 660 15.71 23.50 5.98
N ARG A 661 14.73 23.21 5.10
CA ARG A 661 13.96 24.22 4.37
C ARG A 661 12.66 24.47 5.11
N TYR A 662 12.36 25.72 5.40
CA TYR A 662 11.13 26.13 6.07
C TYR A 662 10.23 26.89 5.09
N ILE A 663 8.91 26.78 5.29
CA ILE A 663 7.90 27.52 4.53
C ILE A 663 6.88 28.09 5.52
N SER A 664 6.59 29.39 5.42
CA SER A 664 5.54 30.05 6.20
C SER A 664 4.16 29.62 5.67
N SER A 665 3.34 29.03 6.53
CA SER A 665 2.03 28.45 6.18
C SER A 665 0.88 29.13 6.91
N GLY A 666 -0.35 28.89 6.47
CA GLY A 666 -1.54 29.21 7.27
C GLY A 666 -1.70 28.23 8.46
N PRO A 667 -2.43 28.64 9.51
CA PRO A 667 -2.74 27.80 10.66
C PRO A 667 -3.90 26.84 10.35
N TYR A 668 -3.58 25.61 9.94
CA TYR A 668 -4.58 24.60 9.59
C TYR A 668 -5.56 24.35 10.75
N GLY A 669 -6.86 24.25 10.46
CA GLY A 669 -7.95 24.23 11.44
C GLY A 669 -8.54 25.61 11.74
N LEU A 670 -7.75 26.67 11.59
CA LEU A 670 -8.18 28.08 11.54
C LEU A 670 -8.13 28.62 10.10
N ASP A 671 -8.39 27.75 9.12
CA ASP A 671 -8.53 28.04 7.70
C ASP A 671 -9.99 27.88 7.22
N GLY A 672 -10.28 28.48 6.06
CA GLY A 672 -11.56 28.36 5.34
C GLY A 672 -11.57 27.25 4.28
N PRO A 673 -12.69 27.04 3.56
CA PRO A 673 -12.84 25.98 2.54
C PRO A 673 -11.86 26.05 1.35
N ASP A 674 -11.18 27.18 1.16
CA ASP A 674 -10.15 27.43 0.15
C ASP A 674 -8.72 27.23 0.68
N GLY A 675 -8.55 26.97 1.98
CA GLY A 675 -7.27 26.86 2.67
C GLY A 675 -6.63 28.21 3.04
N ALA A 676 -7.35 29.33 2.90
CA ALA A 676 -6.89 30.62 3.40
C ALA A 676 -7.14 30.75 4.91
N PRO A 677 -6.30 31.45 5.69
CA PRO A 677 -6.57 31.74 7.10
C PRO A 677 -7.91 32.46 7.29
N LEU A 678 -8.63 32.16 8.38
CA LEU A 678 -9.94 32.72 8.65
C LEU A 678 -9.91 34.22 8.98
N GLU A 679 -10.80 34.96 8.34
CA GLU A 679 -11.06 36.38 8.62
C GLU A 679 -11.90 36.57 9.90
N PRO A 680 -11.78 37.73 10.58
CA PRO A 680 -12.68 38.14 11.66
C PRO A 680 -14.16 38.08 11.27
N GLY A 681 -15.00 37.59 12.18
CA GLY A 681 -16.41 37.28 11.92
C GLY A 681 -16.69 35.79 11.68
N SER A 682 -15.65 34.96 11.49
CA SER A 682 -15.79 33.50 11.34
C SER A 682 -16.41 32.85 12.59
N ALA A 683 -17.40 31.99 12.39
CA ALA A 683 -18.20 31.40 13.46
C ALA A 683 -17.68 30.03 13.93
N PHE A 684 -17.74 29.80 15.25
CA PHE A 684 -17.27 28.59 15.91
C PHE A 684 -18.29 28.12 16.98
N LEU A 685 -18.24 26.82 17.30
CA LEU A 685 -18.87 26.27 18.51
C LEU A 685 -17.81 25.67 19.44
N LEU A 686 -17.96 25.87 20.75
CA LEU A 686 -17.23 25.14 21.78
C LEU A 686 -18.20 24.18 22.46
N TYR A 687 -17.84 22.90 22.43
CA TYR A 687 -18.51 21.82 23.15
C TYR A 687 -17.71 21.46 24.41
N THR A 688 -18.41 21.14 25.50
CA THR A 688 -17.80 20.61 26.72
C THR A 688 -17.75 19.07 26.66
N PRO A 689 -17.01 18.39 27.56
CA PRO A 689 -16.94 16.92 27.59
C PRO A 689 -18.30 16.22 27.68
N GLU A 690 -19.31 16.89 28.22
CA GLU A 690 -20.67 16.36 28.42
C GLU A 690 -21.54 16.35 27.15
N ALA A 691 -21.11 17.01 26.07
CA ALA A 691 -21.88 17.17 24.83
C ALA A 691 -22.24 15.82 24.17
N THR A 692 -23.46 15.69 23.65
CA THR A 692 -24.00 14.41 23.16
C THR A 692 -24.31 14.44 21.66
N GLY A 693 -24.39 13.26 21.01
CA GLY A 693 -24.63 13.16 19.56
C GLY A 693 -25.58 12.06 19.11
N TYR A 694 -26.25 11.36 20.03
CA TYR A 694 -26.97 10.11 19.72
C TYR A 694 -28.31 10.32 18.99
N ALA A 695 -28.95 11.49 19.12
CA ALA A 695 -30.32 11.75 18.65
C ALA A 695 -30.50 13.17 18.09
N PRO A 696 -31.53 13.41 17.24
CA PRO A 696 -31.83 14.73 16.72
C PRO A 696 -32.04 15.78 17.82
N GLY A 697 -31.51 16.99 17.64
CA GLY A 697 -31.53 18.05 18.65
C GLY A 697 -30.42 17.97 19.70
N THR A 698 -29.58 16.92 19.71
CA THR A 698 -28.35 16.90 20.51
C THR A 698 -27.20 17.67 19.83
N GLU A 699 -26.19 18.06 20.60
CA GLU A 699 -25.10 18.97 20.21
C GLU A 699 -24.32 18.54 18.96
N LEU A 700 -24.10 17.22 18.79
CA LEU A 700 -23.16 16.63 17.83
C LEU A 700 -23.85 15.76 16.76
N TYR A 701 -25.18 15.59 16.85
CA TYR A 701 -25.95 14.92 15.80
C TYR A 701 -25.90 15.73 14.50
N GLY A 702 -25.75 15.08 13.35
CA GLY A 702 -25.49 15.74 12.06
C GLY A 702 -24.07 16.31 11.90
N ALA A 703 -23.36 16.67 12.98
CA ALA A 703 -22.01 17.25 13.00
C ALA A 703 -20.89 16.26 12.59
N LEU A 704 -21.21 15.23 11.82
CA LEU A 704 -20.37 14.06 11.55
C LEU A 704 -18.92 14.39 11.14
N PRO A 705 -18.63 15.39 10.27
CA PRO A 705 -17.25 15.71 9.90
C PRO A 705 -16.41 16.25 11.06
N PHE A 706 -17.02 16.90 12.06
CA PHE A 706 -16.31 17.52 13.15
C PHE A 706 -15.72 16.51 14.13
N TRP A 707 -16.47 15.47 14.47
CA TRP A 707 -16.05 14.50 15.50
C TRP A 707 -15.54 13.17 14.94
N THR A 708 -15.70 12.87 13.65
CA THR A 708 -15.26 11.56 13.09
C THR A 708 -13.75 11.37 13.02
N TRP A 709 -12.98 12.43 12.75
CA TRP A 709 -11.53 12.35 12.52
C TRP A 709 -10.71 12.27 13.82
N TRP A 710 -11.29 12.62 14.97
CA TRP A 710 -10.60 12.67 16.25
C TRP A 710 -10.15 11.26 16.71
N PRO A 711 -8.87 11.05 17.08
CA PRO A 711 -8.41 9.78 17.59
C PRO A 711 -9.14 9.35 18.88
N GLY A 712 -9.45 8.06 19.00
CA GLY A 712 -10.06 7.48 20.22
C GLY A 712 -11.57 7.69 20.38
N ARG A 713 -12.18 8.59 19.60
CA ARG A 713 -13.63 8.85 19.59
C ARG A 713 -14.44 7.58 19.29
N ARG A 714 -15.59 7.45 19.96
CA ARG A 714 -16.56 6.35 19.76
C ARG A 714 -17.77 6.81 18.95
N GLN A 715 -18.69 5.89 18.68
CA GLN A 715 -19.99 6.21 18.09
C GLN A 715 -20.95 6.63 19.20
N PHE A 716 -21.76 7.68 19.01
CA PHE A 716 -22.82 8.04 19.96
C PHE A 716 -24.03 7.12 19.74
N ILE A 717 -24.01 5.93 20.33
CA ILE A 717 -25.04 4.90 20.14
C ILE A 717 -26.18 5.11 21.14
N ASP A 718 -25.82 5.39 22.39
CA ASP A 718 -26.73 5.48 23.52
C ASP A 718 -26.85 6.92 24.07
N ALA A 719 -27.93 7.19 24.80
CA ALA A 719 -28.19 8.50 25.41
C ALA A 719 -27.17 8.93 26.49
N GLY A 720 -26.28 8.02 26.89
CA GLY A 720 -25.16 8.29 27.81
C GLY A 720 -23.81 8.48 27.13
N ASP A 721 -23.72 8.39 25.79
CA ASP A 721 -22.47 8.62 25.07
C ASP A 721 -22.20 10.14 24.96
N GLN A 722 -21.09 10.57 25.54
CA GLN A 722 -20.64 11.96 25.62
C GLN A 722 -19.31 12.15 24.90
N LEU A 723 -19.00 13.39 24.51
CA LEU A 723 -17.79 13.74 23.75
C LEU A 723 -16.49 13.39 24.49
N GLY A 724 -16.49 13.48 25.82
CA GLY A 724 -15.36 13.09 26.67
C GLY A 724 -14.10 13.95 26.50
N CYS A 725 -14.21 15.13 25.89
CA CYS A 725 -13.16 16.13 25.75
C CYS A 725 -13.79 17.49 25.39
N TYR A 726 -13.06 18.59 25.53
CA TYR A 726 -13.51 19.87 24.95
C TYR A 726 -13.30 19.85 23.44
N GLY A 727 -14.26 20.39 22.67
CA GLY A 727 -14.19 20.41 21.21
C GLY A 727 -14.53 21.77 20.62
N LEU A 728 -13.63 22.35 19.81
CA LEU A 728 -13.78 23.65 19.16
C LEU A 728 -14.01 23.48 17.65
N HIS A 729 -15.25 23.59 17.21
CA HIS A 729 -15.73 23.32 15.85
C HIS A 729 -15.70 24.60 14.99
N ASN A 730 -14.88 24.58 13.94
CA ASN A 730 -14.81 25.59 12.88
C ASN A 730 -16.00 25.39 11.92
N LEU A 731 -16.98 26.30 11.94
CA LEU A 731 -18.20 26.13 11.13
C LEU A 731 -18.00 26.41 9.64
N ALA A 732 -16.88 27.01 9.23
CA ALA A 732 -16.58 27.22 7.82
C ALA A 732 -16.15 25.92 7.11
N THR A 733 -15.39 25.06 7.81
CA THR A 733 -14.87 23.79 7.24
C THR A 733 -15.62 22.54 7.74
N GLY A 734 -16.27 22.62 8.90
CA GLY A 734 -16.87 21.47 9.58
C GLY A 734 -15.87 20.59 10.31
N TYR A 735 -14.61 21.03 10.47
CA TYR A 735 -13.57 20.38 11.28
C TYR A 735 -13.31 21.20 12.56
N GLY A 736 -12.25 20.94 13.31
CA GLY A 736 -12.00 21.67 14.55
C GLY A 736 -10.83 21.14 15.38
N PHE A 737 -10.80 21.49 16.66
CA PHE A 737 -9.77 21.10 17.62
C PHE A 737 -10.39 20.33 18.79
N PHE A 738 -9.64 19.45 19.45
CA PHE A 738 -10.08 18.76 20.67
C PHE A 738 -9.02 18.77 21.77
N SER A 739 -9.42 18.78 23.04
CA SER A 739 -8.48 18.62 24.16
C SER A 739 -7.94 17.18 24.21
N PRO A 740 -6.62 16.97 24.40
CA PRO A 740 -6.02 15.63 24.34
C PRO A 740 -6.37 14.71 25.53
N ASP A 741 -6.94 15.25 26.61
CA ASP A 741 -7.39 14.51 27.80
C ASP A 741 -8.81 14.95 28.25
N ALA A 742 -9.52 14.00 28.87
CA ALA A 742 -10.39 14.17 30.05
C ALA A 742 -10.44 12.85 30.86
#